data_AF-A0A9P1PX70-F1
#
_entry.id   AF-A0A9P1PX70-F1
#
_cell.length_a   1.000
_cell.length_b   1.000
_cell.length_c   1.000
_cell.angle_alpha   90.00
_cell.angle_beta   90.00
_cell.angle_gamma   90.00
#
_symmetry.space_group_name_H-M   'P 1'
#
loop_
_entity.id
_entity.type
_entity.pdbx_description
1 polymer ?
#
loop_
_entity_poly.entity_id
_entity_poly.type
_entity_poly.pdbx_seq_one_letter_code
_entity_poly.pdbx_strand_id
1 'polypeptide(L)'
;MAKRKSTGTVWVVLLIVALGLMTGIPREAWIALSAAILCMFFVWQNLRGTKRPAIPSINTDMQKTAAVPDLGDYQIAPSQLESEQTIAPDEANKKPTVDEAKKTKEKQPDVSRGSLARASWLRPGELAVVAGINLPDGMIYIGNKYKSNRTGAEPAFINPSMDVATEEIDISLPLIDSTPDYSTCSPEARRGYLQWLAEGRKSPTADIGYIFLFFYGLEHRVLIDAAIDPIAKKELPIIEAEINRLLNIYGKNNAFNHYAQNLLVYISRVNIDEKLYLSAPPATREASTELPLALLVGLGQLALDQKPLPAPWALAWGEADPAINQNISMAHCADVFATLFCQRYQEQYGDGFLLPVNKTKLQIFYRPASAGLMGQEFFQQIADLPNVAVCKAHRDKLRALFEACQQELDIYNRFASVNPKKKMSLEGQLLMPEALWSVALKTELENIKARVGYGLLMVTLGELFLQLSTACGTKPLERLSRSHVMALTYALASLQVGIEPDVRADNRTPVLQDAVALFPIESLVAESATFDTYRVTMLTVELACAAVMFDGSIAEPESLILTRHIDAWGFLSPGQRMRLKAYLQPGIRKSNTLLALKNNLEPLSLENRRIIARFLAHLIQVEGTITPPEVKFLERVYKRFGLDSKLVYADLDSRATPMTLSLPSAAIDVVTDVDRVNLLKKESQELVTLLEDLFVTPTAAVQTTEEINPRSMAAITANLADSVVTLLKLLISRDAWEREKLLDIAADMEVKLEDALVEINRKVLAAFDTPLITGDATITIDRDISAALLL
;
A
#
# COMPACT_ATOMS: atom_id res chain seq x y z
N MET A 1 -38.40 76.95 25.15
CA MET A 1 -39.17 76.30 24.06
C MET A 1 -38.64 74.88 23.82
N ALA A 2 -39.58 73.93 23.63
CA ALA A 2 -39.48 72.65 22.90
C ALA A 2 -38.07 72.14 22.47
N LYS A 3 -37.40 71.27 23.23
CA LYS A 3 -37.57 69.79 23.26
C LYS A 3 -37.57 69.08 21.88
N ARG A 4 -36.36 68.74 21.36
CA ARG A 4 -36.17 67.52 20.55
C ARG A 4 -36.29 66.30 21.47
N LYS A 5 -36.96 65.22 21.03
CA LYS A 5 -37.09 63.96 21.80
C LYS A 5 -35.94 63.00 21.45
N SER A 6 -35.39 62.31 22.46
CA SER A 6 -34.56 61.12 22.23
C SER A 6 -35.45 59.95 21.79
N THR A 7 -35.06 59.27 20.71
CA THR A 7 -35.66 58.00 20.26
C THR A 7 -34.76 56.79 20.52
N GLY A 8 -33.44 56.98 20.62
CA GLY A 8 -32.49 55.87 20.79
C GLY A 8 -32.67 55.07 22.08
N THR A 9 -32.94 55.75 23.19
CA THR A 9 -33.04 55.10 24.52
C THR A 9 -34.25 54.16 24.63
N VAL A 10 -35.34 54.44 23.92
CA VAL A 10 -36.57 53.61 23.96
C VAL A 10 -36.36 52.28 23.24
N TRP A 11 -35.60 52.27 22.14
CA TRP A 11 -35.38 51.06 21.35
C TRP A 11 -34.47 50.06 22.06
N VAL A 12 -33.43 50.54 22.77
CA VAL A 12 -32.56 49.69 23.60
C VAL A 12 -33.33 49.07 24.77
N VAL A 13 -34.19 49.84 25.45
CA VAL A 13 -35.03 49.31 26.54
C VAL A 13 -36.04 48.29 26.02
N LEU A 14 -36.67 48.53 24.87
CA LEU A 14 -37.56 47.55 24.22
C LEU A 14 -36.82 46.26 23.85
N LEU A 15 -35.59 46.35 23.35
CA LEU A 15 -34.78 45.18 23.00
C LEU A 15 -34.41 44.35 24.24
N ILE A 16 -34.02 45.01 25.35
CA ILE A 16 -33.73 44.35 26.62
C ILE A 16 -34.98 43.69 27.22
N VAL A 17 -36.14 44.35 27.15
CA VAL A 17 -37.44 43.76 27.58
C VAL A 17 -37.83 42.57 26.70
N ALA A 18 -37.61 42.64 25.38
CA ALA A 18 -37.86 41.51 24.48
C ALA A 18 -36.95 40.31 24.79
N LEU A 19 -35.64 40.52 25.00
CA LEU A 19 -34.70 39.50 25.46
C LEU A 19 -35.07 38.93 26.84
N GLY A 20 -35.54 39.77 27.77
CA GLY A 20 -36.03 39.36 29.08
C GLY A 20 -37.34 38.56 29.06
N LEU A 21 -38.16 38.72 28.01
CA LEU A 21 -39.34 37.87 27.78
C LEU A 21 -38.97 36.54 27.12
N MET A 22 -37.90 36.49 26.33
CA MET A 22 -37.44 35.28 25.63
C MET A 22 -36.82 34.24 26.58
N THR A 23 -36.30 34.65 27.74
CA THR A 23 -35.75 33.74 28.77
C THR A 23 -36.81 33.05 29.62
N GLY A 24 -38.06 33.53 29.62
CA GLY A 24 -39.18 32.92 30.34
C GLY A 24 -39.90 31.79 29.57
N ILE A 25 -39.48 31.50 28.34
CA ILE A 25 -40.14 30.52 27.45
C ILE A 25 -39.42 29.17 27.54
N PRO A 26 -40.11 28.05 27.87
CA PRO A 26 -39.48 26.74 28.01
C PRO A 26 -38.89 26.24 26.69
N ARG A 27 -37.79 25.48 26.77
CA ARG A 27 -37.04 24.99 25.59
C ARG A 27 -37.92 24.21 24.59
N GLU A 28 -38.93 23.51 25.07
CA GLU A 28 -39.89 22.77 24.23
C GLU A 28 -40.67 23.68 23.28
N ALA A 29 -41.03 24.89 23.70
CA ALA A 29 -41.71 25.87 22.84
C ALA A 29 -40.78 26.44 21.77
N TRP A 30 -39.47 26.55 22.05
CA TRP A 30 -38.46 26.89 21.05
C TRP A 30 -38.25 25.77 20.01
N ILE A 31 -38.32 24.51 20.44
CA ILE A 31 -38.27 23.33 19.54
C ILE A 31 -39.54 23.26 18.68
N ALA A 32 -40.72 23.53 19.26
CA ALA A 32 -41.97 23.61 18.51
C ALA A 32 -41.96 24.77 17.49
N LEU A 33 -41.40 25.92 17.84
CA LEU A 33 -41.28 27.08 16.95
C LEU A 33 -40.30 26.80 15.79
N SER A 34 -39.14 26.20 16.06
CA SER A 34 -38.18 25.85 15.00
C SER A 34 -38.73 24.77 14.07
N ALA A 35 -39.42 23.75 14.60
CA ALA A 35 -40.13 22.75 13.81
C ALA A 35 -41.24 23.39 12.93
N ALA A 36 -42.03 24.31 13.48
CA ALA A 36 -43.06 25.02 12.71
C ALA A 36 -42.47 25.88 11.58
N ILE A 37 -41.31 26.52 11.79
CA ILE A 37 -40.57 27.25 10.74
C ILE A 37 -40.05 26.28 9.67
N LEU A 38 -39.53 25.11 10.06
CA LEU A 38 -39.06 24.08 9.12
C LEU A 38 -40.21 23.50 8.28
N CYS A 39 -41.38 23.25 8.89
CA CYS A 39 -42.58 22.85 8.18
C CYS A 39 -43.08 23.94 7.22
N MET A 40 -43.10 25.21 7.63
CA MET A 40 -43.42 26.35 6.76
C MET A 40 -42.47 26.45 5.58
N PHE A 41 -41.16 26.22 5.78
CA PHE A 41 -40.16 26.19 4.71
C PHE A 41 -40.44 25.06 3.71
N PHE A 42 -40.66 23.82 4.17
CA PHE A 42 -41.01 22.69 3.30
C PHE A 42 -42.33 22.89 2.55
N VAL A 43 -43.36 23.44 3.20
CA VAL A 43 -44.64 23.78 2.55
C VAL A 43 -44.45 24.85 1.47
N TRP A 44 -43.65 25.89 1.74
CA TRP A 44 -43.30 26.92 0.77
C TRP A 44 -42.50 26.38 -0.42
N GLN A 45 -41.59 25.43 -0.16
CA GLN A 45 -40.80 24.77 -1.20
C GLN A 45 -41.68 23.89 -2.11
N ASN A 46 -42.62 23.12 -1.53
CA ASN A 46 -43.62 22.35 -2.30
C ASN A 46 -44.59 23.26 -3.08
N LEU A 47 -45.03 24.39 -2.50
CA LEU A 47 -45.85 25.38 -3.19
C LEU A 47 -45.12 26.04 -4.37
N ARG A 48 -43.78 26.16 -4.33
CA ARG A 48 -42.97 26.58 -5.48
C ARG A 48 -42.81 25.49 -6.54
N GLY A 49 -42.97 24.21 -6.19
CA GLY A 49 -42.83 23.08 -7.11
C GLY A 49 -43.97 22.89 -8.12
N THR A 50 -45.06 23.68 -8.05
CA THR A 50 -46.27 23.46 -8.87
C THR A 50 -46.58 24.59 -9.85
N LYS A 51 -45.66 24.85 -10.80
CA LYS A 51 -45.98 25.59 -12.03
C LYS A 51 -45.87 24.68 -13.25
N ARG A 52 -47.02 24.47 -13.91
CA ARG A 52 -47.12 23.78 -15.21
C ARG A 52 -46.37 24.57 -16.28
N PRO A 53 -45.76 23.91 -17.28
CA PRO A 53 -45.16 24.62 -18.41
C PRO A 53 -46.25 25.33 -19.22
N ALA A 54 -45.98 26.59 -19.59
CA ALA A 54 -46.81 27.37 -20.50
C ALA A 54 -46.11 27.46 -21.86
N ILE A 55 -46.86 27.28 -22.95
CA ILE A 55 -46.37 27.40 -24.32
C ILE A 55 -46.55 28.85 -24.79
N PRO A 56 -45.47 29.49 -25.23
CA PRO A 56 -45.50 30.34 -26.42
C PRO A 56 -44.31 30.03 -27.35
N SER A 57 -44.27 30.41 -28.63
CA SER A 57 -45.29 30.67 -29.67
C SER A 57 -44.52 31.11 -30.91
N ILE A 58 -44.81 30.59 -32.10
CA ILE A 58 -44.04 30.92 -33.32
C ILE A 58 -44.39 32.33 -33.82
N ASN A 59 -43.37 33.19 -33.99
CA ASN A 59 -43.13 34.03 -35.19
C ASN A 59 -41.78 34.77 -35.01
N THR A 60 -40.81 34.74 -35.93
CA THR A 60 -40.79 35.26 -37.33
C THR A 60 -40.64 36.78 -37.39
N ASP A 61 -39.43 37.28 -37.66
CA ASP A 61 -39.17 38.01 -38.92
C ASP A 61 -37.67 38.15 -39.30
N MET A 62 -37.42 38.43 -40.60
CA MET A 62 -36.20 38.88 -41.33
C MET A 62 -34.79 38.68 -40.69
N GLN A 63 -33.79 38.00 -41.28
CA GLN A 63 -33.22 37.97 -42.64
C GLN A 63 -32.75 39.32 -43.25
N LYS A 64 -31.42 39.50 -43.41
CA LYS A 64 -30.80 39.60 -44.75
C LYS A 64 -29.25 39.57 -44.77
N THR A 65 -28.69 38.60 -45.52
CA THR A 65 -27.51 38.66 -46.45
C THR A 65 -26.16 39.27 -45.99
N ALA A 66 -24.99 38.87 -46.49
CA ALA A 66 -24.60 38.20 -47.75
C ALA A 66 -23.28 37.39 -47.53
N ALA A 67 -22.80 36.52 -48.43
CA ALA A 67 -23.39 35.67 -49.48
C ALA A 67 -22.30 34.65 -49.93
N VAL A 68 -22.71 33.51 -50.49
CA VAL A 68 -21.80 32.49 -51.05
C VAL A 68 -22.05 32.39 -52.57
N PRO A 69 -21.01 32.35 -53.42
CA PRO A 69 -21.17 31.99 -54.82
C PRO A 69 -21.27 30.46 -54.98
N ASP A 70 -22.33 30.02 -55.64
CA ASP A 70 -22.59 28.64 -56.04
C ASP A 70 -21.85 28.27 -57.35
N LEU A 71 -21.57 26.98 -57.54
CA LEU A 71 -21.18 26.36 -58.81
C LEU A 71 -21.28 24.82 -58.66
N GLY A 72 -22.37 24.24 -59.17
CA GLY A 72 -22.68 22.81 -59.02
C GLY A 72 -22.16 21.88 -60.12
N ASP A 73 -22.52 20.60 -59.96
CA ASP A 73 -22.54 19.47 -60.91
C ASP A 73 -21.30 19.17 -61.79
N TYR A 74 -20.79 17.94 -61.69
CA TYR A 74 -21.06 16.88 -62.70
C TYR A 74 -20.62 15.49 -62.20
N GLN A 75 -21.11 14.41 -62.86
CA GLN A 75 -20.90 13.02 -62.44
C GLN A 75 -19.95 12.22 -63.37
N ILE A 76 -18.98 11.53 -62.74
CA ILE A 76 -18.58 10.11 -62.97
C ILE A 76 -18.24 9.64 -64.42
N ALA A 77 -16.93 9.57 -64.70
CA ALA A 77 -16.19 8.43 -65.32
C ALA A 77 -16.39 8.09 -66.84
N PRO A 78 -15.73 7.04 -67.41
CA PRO A 78 -14.27 6.93 -67.60
C PRO A 78 -13.78 6.33 -68.96
N SER A 79 -12.54 6.66 -69.38
CA SER A 79 -11.69 5.89 -70.34
C SER A 79 -10.28 6.53 -70.40
N GLN A 80 -9.17 5.86 -70.04
CA GLN A 80 -8.34 4.87 -70.77
C GLN A 80 -7.23 5.48 -71.67
N LEU A 81 -6.13 4.72 -71.85
CA LEU A 81 -4.86 5.10 -72.48
C LEU A 81 -4.75 4.64 -73.95
N GLU A 82 -3.57 4.87 -74.55
CA GLU A 82 -3.06 4.35 -75.84
C GLU A 82 -3.48 5.15 -77.09
N SER A 83 -2.65 5.37 -78.13
CA SER A 83 -1.19 5.20 -78.30
C SER A 83 -0.72 5.84 -79.63
N GLU A 84 0.59 6.10 -79.79
CA GLU A 84 1.30 6.26 -81.10
C GLU A 84 0.90 7.44 -82.05
N GLN A 85 1.68 7.89 -83.05
CA GLN A 85 3.15 7.89 -83.30
C GLN A 85 3.52 9.03 -84.30
N THR A 86 4.80 9.45 -84.27
CA THR A 86 5.67 9.85 -85.42
C THR A 86 5.24 10.94 -86.44
N ILE A 87 6.07 11.97 -86.63
CA ILE A 87 6.70 12.44 -87.91
C ILE A 87 7.43 13.80 -87.69
N ALA A 88 8.59 13.98 -88.32
CA ALA A 88 9.32 15.25 -88.49
C ALA A 88 9.60 15.48 -89.99
N PRO A 89 10.02 16.67 -90.47
CA PRO A 89 11.48 16.95 -90.50
C PRO A 89 11.92 18.46 -90.52
N ASP A 90 13.24 18.67 -90.65
CA ASP A 90 13.95 19.77 -91.36
C ASP A 90 13.87 21.27 -90.91
N GLU A 91 14.88 22.13 -91.15
CA GLU A 91 16.36 21.95 -91.18
C GLU A 91 17.08 23.35 -91.11
N ALA A 92 18.42 23.36 -91.23
CA ALA A 92 19.26 24.46 -91.74
C ALA A 92 19.50 25.79 -90.94
N ASN A 93 20.51 25.75 -90.05
CA ASN A 93 21.83 26.43 -90.23
C ASN A 93 21.97 27.98 -90.33
N LYS A 94 22.62 28.62 -89.33
CA LYS A 94 23.85 29.46 -89.51
C LYS A 94 24.53 29.97 -88.21
N LYS A 95 25.87 30.06 -88.25
CA LYS A 95 26.84 30.73 -87.31
C LYS A 95 27.61 31.83 -88.12
N PRO A 96 28.70 32.52 -87.67
CA PRO A 96 29.40 32.58 -86.36
C PRO A 96 29.79 33.99 -85.84
N THR A 97 30.35 34.08 -84.61
CA THR A 97 31.40 35.07 -84.25
C THR A 97 32.24 34.58 -83.04
N VAL A 98 33.41 35.20 -82.78
CA VAL A 98 34.59 34.65 -82.08
C VAL A 98 35.24 35.79 -81.25
N ASP A 99 35.73 35.65 -80.01
CA ASP A 99 35.77 34.49 -79.08
C ASP A 99 35.33 34.91 -77.64
N GLU A 100 35.92 34.66 -76.46
CA GLU A 100 37.20 34.07 -75.97
C GLU A 100 36.98 33.30 -74.64
N ALA A 101 38.02 32.70 -74.06
CA ALA A 101 37.91 31.65 -73.05
C ALA A 101 37.98 32.13 -71.59
N LYS A 102 37.15 31.52 -70.72
CA LYS A 102 37.61 31.03 -69.39
C LYS A 102 36.62 30.11 -68.66
N LYS A 103 37.18 29.00 -68.16
CA LYS A 103 36.71 28.14 -67.05
C LYS A 103 35.25 27.65 -67.07
N THR A 104 35.09 26.40 -67.52
CA THR A 104 33.95 25.54 -67.17
C THR A 104 33.77 25.44 -65.65
N LYS A 105 32.54 25.67 -65.17
CA LYS A 105 32.02 25.05 -63.96
C LYS A 105 30.90 24.10 -64.38
N GLU A 106 30.97 22.86 -63.97
CA GLU A 106 29.88 21.91 -64.20
C GLU A 106 28.64 22.31 -63.40
N LYS A 107 27.46 22.20 -64.02
CA LYS A 107 26.19 22.29 -63.28
C LYS A 107 25.97 20.96 -62.56
N GLN A 108 25.93 20.98 -61.24
CA GLN A 108 25.26 19.91 -60.49
C GLN A 108 23.78 19.86 -60.94
N PRO A 109 23.17 18.67 -61.03
CA PRO A 109 21.73 18.55 -61.25
C PRO A 109 20.98 19.11 -60.03
N ASP A 110 19.86 19.78 -60.29
CA ASP A 110 19.02 20.37 -59.24
C ASP A 110 18.25 19.26 -58.51
N VAL A 111 18.77 18.84 -57.36
CA VAL A 111 18.11 17.84 -56.51
C VAL A 111 16.84 18.46 -55.96
N SER A 112 15.68 17.90 -56.34
CA SER A 112 14.36 18.45 -56.06
C SER A 112 14.17 18.72 -54.56
N ARG A 113 14.27 20.00 -54.17
CA ARG A 113 14.00 20.43 -52.80
C ARG A 113 12.58 20.03 -52.42
N GLY A 114 12.45 19.27 -51.33
CA GLY A 114 11.18 18.76 -50.83
C GLY A 114 10.13 19.87 -50.69
N SER A 115 8.89 19.57 -51.06
CA SER A 115 7.83 20.57 -51.19
C SER A 115 7.69 21.46 -49.96
N LEU A 116 7.56 22.78 -50.17
CA LEU A 116 7.34 23.80 -49.15
C LEU A 116 5.89 23.75 -48.58
N ALA A 117 5.39 22.56 -48.33
CA ALA A 117 4.03 22.24 -47.92
C ALA A 117 3.80 22.39 -46.41
N ARG A 118 2.52 22.33 -46.03
CA ARG A 118 2.05 22.14 -44.65
C ARG A 118 2.61 20.83 -44.09
N ALA A 119 3.02 20.84 -42.81
CA ALA A 119 3.52 19.65 -42.13
C ALA A 119 2.54 18.46 -42.23
N SER A 120 3.03 17.34 -42.77
CA SER A 120 2.28 16.12 -43.05
C SER A 120 2.86 14.92 -42.30
N TRP A 121 1.99 14.04 -41.82
CA TRP A 121 2.36 12.74 -41.27
C TRP A 121 2.80 11.79 -42.39
N LEU A 122 3.92 11.11 -42.20
CA LEU A 122 4.32 9.94 -42.97
C LEU A 122 3.91 8.68 -42.22
N ARG A 123 3.16 7.80 -42.89
CA ARG A 123 2.63 6.56 -42.31
C ARG A 123 3.74 5.54 -42.01
N PRO A 124 3.47 4.51 -41.19
CA PRO A 124 4.41 3.40 -41.00
C PRO A 124 4.86 2.80 -42.34
N GLY A 125 6.17 2.80 -42.58
CA GLY A 125 6.80 2.29 -43.81
C GLY A 125 6.78 3.24 -45.02
N GLU A 126 6.34 4.50 -44.88
CA GLU A 126 6.52 5.51 -45.94
C GLU A 126 7.93 6.12 -45.86
N LEU A 127 8.71 5.99 -46.95
CA LEU A 127 10.08 6.49 -47.05
C LEU A 127 10.12 8.00 -47.34
N ALA A 128 11.06 8.71 -46.70
CA ALA A 128 11.40 10.10 -47.00
C ALA A 128 12.91 10.33 -47.11
N VAL A 129 13.28 11.48 -47.69
CA VAL A 129 14.67 11.94 -47.76
C VAL A 129 14.75 13.35 -47.18
N VAL A 130 15.59 13.53 -46.15
CA VAL A 130 15.79 14.82 -45.45
C VAL A 130 17.27 15.11 -45.38
N ALA A 131 17.70 16.29 -45.87
CA ALA A 131 19.12 16.67 -45.96
C ALA A 131 20.04 15.63 -46.64
N GLY A 132 19.49 14.79 -47.54
CA GLY A 132 20.21 13.69 -48.21
C GLY A 132 20.20 12.36 -47.45
N ILE A 133 19.61 12.31 -46.25
CA ILE A 133 19.49 11.12 -45.40
C ILE A 133 18.17 10.41 -45.71
N ASN A 134 18.23 9.09 -45.97
CA ASN A 134 17.05 8.26 -46.20
C ASN A 134 16.41 7.83 -44.87
N LEU A 135 15.12 8.08 -44.71
CA LEU A 135 14.33 7.70 -43.53
C LEU A 135 13.33 6.60 -43.97
N PRO A 136 13.54 5.31 -43.66
CA PRO A 136 12.79 4.22 -44.29
C PRO A 136 11.44 3.90 -43.63
N ASP A 137 11.31 4.12 -42.32
CA ASP A 137 10.25 3.52 -41.50
C ASP A 137 9.01 4.42 -41.28
N GLY A 138 9.04 5.68 -41.74
CA GLY A 138 7.99 6.66 -41.51
C GLY A 138 7.71 6.94 -40.01
N MET A 139 6.43 7.15 -39.66
CA MET A 139 5.93 7.53 -38.33
C MET A 139 6.46 8.87 -37.81
N ILE A 140 6.63 9.83 -38.71
CA ILE A 140 7.21 11.16 -38.46
C ILE A 140 6.41 12.24 -39.17
N TYR A 141 6.42 13.47 -38.65
CA TYR A 141 5.89 14.64 -39.35
C TYR A 141 7.01 15.36 -40.09
N ILE A 142 6.80 15.62 -41.38
CA ILE A 142 7.72 16.41 -42.21
C ILE A 142 6.99 17.60 -42.83
N GLY A 143 7.61 18.78 -42.79
CA GLY A 143 7.18 19.96 -43.53
C GLY A 143 7.32 21.28 -42.75
N ASN A 144 6.68 22.34 -43.23
CA ASN A 144 6.84 23.67 -42.65
C ASN A 144 5.80 23.96 -41.55
N LYS A 145 6.26 24.18 -40.31
CA LYS A 145 5.39 24.47 -39.16
C LYS A 145 4.54 25.74 -39.33
N TYR A 146 5.07 26.77 -39.99
CA TYR A 146 4.38 28.04 -40.23
C TYR A 146 3.27 27.98 -41.29
N LYS A 147 3.03 26.81 -41.90
CA LYS A 147 1.90 26.55 -42.82
C LYS A 147 0.90 25.54 -42.25
N SER A 148 0.98 25.24 -40.95
CA SER A 148 0.02 24.37 -40.26
C SER A 148 -1.13 25.18 -39.67
N ASN A 149 -2.37 24.73 -39.91
CA ASN A 149 -3.55 25.24 -39.19
C ASN A 149 -3.70 24.60 -37.79
N ARG A 150 -2.75 23.76 -37.35
CA ARG A 150 -2.70 23.26 -35.97
C ARG A 150 -2.03 24.33 -35.10
N THR A 151 -2.70 24.73 -34.02
CA THR A 151 -2.17 25.68 -33.03
C THR A 151 -1.11 25.00 -32.17
N GLY A 152 0.06 25.64 -32.05
CA GLY A 152 1.24 25.07 -31.39
C GLY A 152 2.35 24.79 -32.39
N ALA A 153 3.58 25.13 -32.03
CA ALA A 153 4.76 24.75 -32.79
C ALA A 153 5.18 23.36 -32.30
N GLU A 154 4.64 22.30 -32.91
CA GLU A 154 4.90 20.92 -32.48
C GLU A 154 6.40 20.60 -32.54
N PRO A 155 7.06 20.29 -31.41
CA PRO A 155 8.51 20.15 -31.34
C PRO A 155 9.06 19.02 -32.23
N ALA A 156 8.23 17.98 -32.47
CA ALA A 156 8.52 16.81 -33.29
C ALA A 156 8.62 17.07 -34.81
N PHE A 157 8.24 18.25 -35.31
CA PHE A 157 8.08 18.47 -36.76
C PHE A 157 9.43 18.70 -37.45
N ILE A 158 9.86 17.70 -38.23
CA ILE A 158 11.06 17.77 -39.06
C ILE A 158 10.83 18.78 -40.20
N ASN A 159 11.55 19.89 -40.16
CA ASN A 159 11.49 20.94 -41.18
C ASN A 159 12.69 20.79 -42.14
N PRO A 160 12.52 20.33 -43.40
CA PRO A 160 13.63 20.11 -44.34
C PRO A 160 14.33 21.39 -44.83
N SER A 161 13.88 22.57 -44.39
CA SER A 161 14.50 23.87 -44.71
C SER A 161 15.45 24.37 -43.62
N MET A 162 15.81 23.54 -42.63
CA MET A 162 16.74 23.90 -41.56
C MET A 162 18.10 23.24 -41.76
N ASP A 163 19.16 23.90 -41.31
CA ASP A 163 20.53 23.40 -41.47
C ASP A 163 20.77 22.14 -40.63
N VAL A 164 21.46 21.17 -41.24
CA VAL A 164 21.82 19.85 -40.71
C VAL A 164 23.31 19.63 -41.02
N ALA A 165 24.08 19.11 -40.07
CA ALA A 165 25.51 18.86 -40.25
C ALA A 165 25.77 17.75 -41.30
N THR A 166 26.81 17.92 -42.12
CA THR A 166 27.14 16.97 -43.21
C THR A 166 27.75 15.68 -42.68
N GLU A 167 28.68 15.79 -41.73
CA GLU A 167 29.42 14.66 -41.14
C GLU A 167 28.51 13.77 -40.30
N GLU A 168 28.93 12.55 -40.01
CA GLU A 168 28.21 11.65 -39.10
C GLU A 168 28.49 12.06 -37.65
N ILE A 169 27.51 11.87 -36.78
CA ILE A 169 27.53 12.34 -35.39
C ILE A 169 27.40 11.14 -34.47
N ASP A 170 28.21 11.08 -33.41
CA ASP A 170 28.03 10.10 -32.35
C ASP A 170 26.70 10.36 -31.65
N ILE A 171 25.71 9.51 -31.95
CA ILE A 171 24.35 9.59 -31.43
C ILE A 171 24.26 9.31 -29.92
N SER A 172 25.35 8.94 -29.24
CA SER A 172 25.41 8.87 -27.77
C SER A 172 25.73 10.20 -27.08
N LEU A 173 26.10 11.24 -27.84
CA LEU A 173 26.36 12.56 -27.29
C LEU A 173 25.06 13.30 -26.94
N PRO A 174 24.96 13.91 -25.74
CA PRO A 174 23.80 14.70 -25.32
C PRO A 174 23.81 16.08 -26.02
N LEU A 175 23.40 16.09 -27.29
CA LEU A 175 23.30 17.30 -28.13
C LEU A 175 21.89 17.92 -28.13
N ILE A 176 20.97 17.36 -27.35
CA ILE A 176 19.58 17.82 -27.20
C ILE A 176 19.33 18.14 -25.73
N ASP A 177 18.71 19.30 -25.47
CA ASP A 177 18.30 19.73 -24.14
C ASP A 177 17.19 18.84 -23.56
N SER A 178 16.95 18.94 -22.24
CA SER A 178 15.87 18.21 -21.55
C SER A 178 14.44 18.50 -22.04
N THR A 179 14.26 19.47 -22.95
CA THR A 179 13.00 19.75 -23.65
C THR A 179 13.22 19.81 -25.19
N PRO A 180 13.28 18.66 -25.88
CA PRO A 180 13.56 18.59 -27.31
C PRO A 180 12.61 19.40 -28.21
N ASP A 181 13.15 20.25 -29.08
CA ASP A 181 12.45 20.86 -30.24
C ASP A 181 13.37 20.83 -31.46
N TYR A 182 12.97 20.14 -32.53
CA TYR A 182 13.76 20.01 -33.77
C TYR A 182 14.17 21.38 -34.35
N SER A 183 13.38 22.42 -34.11
CA SER A 183 13.62 23.77 -34.59
C SER A 183 14.52 24.62 -33.68
N THR A 184 14.81 24.21 -32.44
CA THR A 184 15.86 24.83 -31.60
C THR A 184 17.17 24.05 -31.63
N CYS A 185 17.14 22.73 -31.88
CA CYS A 185 18.32 21.88 -32.03
C CYS A 185 19.44 22.48 -32.90
N SER A 186 20.70 22.16 -32.59
CA SER A 186 21.84 22.50 -33.46
C SER A 186 21.82 21.67 -34.76
N PRO A 187 22.56 22.07 -35.81
CA PRO A 187 22.71 21.26 -37.03
C PRO A 187 23.24 19.84 -36.77
N GLU A 188 24.12 19.69 -35.77
CA GLU A 188 24.70 18.42 -35.32
C GLU A 188 23.66 17.56 -34.61
N ALA A 189 22.85 18.16 -33.72
CA ALA A 189 21.75 17.48 -33.06
C ALA A 189 20.68 17.00 -34.07
N ARG A 190 20.33 17.83 -35.07
CA ARG A 190 19.43 17.41 -36.17
C ARG A 190 20.02 16.25 -36.97
N ARG A 191 21.34 16.25 -37.19
CA ARG A 191 22.04 15.19 -37.91
C ARG A 191 22.04 13.87 -37.13
N GLY A 192 22.33 13.92 -35.83
CA GLY A 192 22.23 12.75 -34.94
C GLY A 192 20.81 12.17 -34.89
N TYR A 193 19.79 13.02 -34.79
CA TYR A 193 18.38 12.59 -34.82
C TYR A 193 18.02 11.90 -36.14
N LEU A 194 18.36 12.50 -37.28
CA LEU A 194 18.08 11.95 -38.60
C LEU A 194 18.87 10.65 -38.86
N GLN A 195 20.08 10.53 -38.32
CA GLN A 195 20.86 9.29 -38.34
C GLN A 195 20.19 8.17 -37.52
N TRP A 196 19.77 8.44 -36.28
CA TRP A 196 19.05 7.45 -35.46
C TRP A 196 17.71 7.01 -36.08
N LEU A 197 17.01 7.91 -36.78
CA LEU A 197 15.84 7.58 -37.59
C LEU A 197 16.19 6.69 -38.80
N ALA A 198 17.29 6.97 -39.50
CA ALA A 198 17.77 6.20 -40.65
C ALA A 198 18.25 4.78 -40.28
N GLU A 199 18.88 4.63 -39.10
CA GLU A 199 19.23 3.35 -38.47
C GLU A 199 17.99 2.56 -37.98
N GLY A 200 16.78 3.08 -38.24
CA GLY A 200 15.52 2.43 -37.91
C GLY A 200 15.24 2.38 -36.41
N ARG A 201 15.70 3.39 -35.65
CA ARG A 201 15.37 3.63 -34.24
C ARG A 201 15.70 2.45 -33.31
N LYS A 202 16.89 1.87 -33.46
CA LYS A 202 17.32 0.62 -32.77
C LYS A 202 18.58 0.75 -31.90
N SER A 203 19.40 1.79 -32.06
CA SER A 203 20.68 1.90 -31.34
C SER A 203 20.46 2.13 -29.82
N PRO A 204 20.88 1.21 -28.93
CA PRO A 204 20.59 1.29 -27.50
C PRO A 204 21.46 2.32 -26.76
N THR A 205 22.47 2.89 -27.43
CA THR A 205 23.34 3.95 -26.91
C THR A 205 22.94 5.35 -27.36
N ALA A 206 21.85 5.49 -28.11
CA ALA A 206 21.37 6.79 -28.56
C ALA A 206 20.88 7.66 -27.39
N ASP A 207 21.20 8.95 -27.41
CA ASP A 207 20.73 9.92 -26.41
C ASP A 207 19.20 9.99 -26.36
N ILE A 208 18.67 10.12 -25.14
CA ILE A 208 17.22 10.03 -24.89
C ILE A 208 16.44 11.20 -25.50
N GLY A 209 17.08 12.34 -25.76
CA GLY A 209 16.47 13.48 -26.44
C GLY A 209 15.98 13.13 -27.85
N TYR A 210 16.69 12.25 -28.57
CA TYR A 210 16.25 11.73 -29.87
C TYR A 210 15.00 10.86 -29.75
N ILE A 211 14.91 10.04 -28.70
CA ILE A 211 13.76 9.17 -28.44
C ILE A 211 12.53 10.02 -28.09
N PHE A 212 12.68 11.01 -27.21
CA PHE A 212 11.59 11.94 -26.85
C PHE A 212 11.10 12.75 -28.05
N LEU A 213 12.01 13.27 -28.88
CA LEU A 213 11.65 14.06 -30.06
C LEU A 213 10.80 13.26 -31.09
N PHE A 214 11.04 11.95 -31.20
CA PHE A 214 10.18 11.04 -31.97
C PHE A 214 8.89 10.66 -31.23
N PHE A 215 8.96 10.42 -29.91
CA PHE A 215 7.80 10.11 -29.08
C PHE A 215 6.75 11.21 -29.11
N TYR A 216 7.14 12.49 -29.09
CA TYR A 216 6.24 13.64 -29.28
C TYR A 216 5.45 13.57 -30.60
N GLY A 217 6.03 13.00 -31.66
CA GLY A 217 5.33 12.73 -32.93
C GLY A 217 4.29 11.63 -32.80
N LEU A 218 4.60 10.54 -32.10
CA LEU A 218 3.62 9.49 -31.79
C LEU A 218 2.49 10.05 -30.92
N GLU A 219 2.83 10.80 -29.88
CA GLU A 219 1.93 11.44 -28.93
C GLU A 219 0.95 12.40 -29.62
N HIS A 220 1.42 13.33 -30.48
CA HIS A 220 0.53 14.17 -31.29
C HIS A 220 -0.36 13.33 -32.23
N ARG A 221 0.16 12.24 -32.83
CA ARG A 221 -0.64 11.36 -33.70
C ARG A 221 -1.76 10.66 -32.93
N VAL A 222 -1.51 10.29 -31.68
CA VAL A 222 -2.49 9.67 -30.76
C VAL A 222 -3.50 10.69 -30.24
N LEU A 223 -3.04 11.81 -29.69
CA LEU A 223 -3.87 12.73 -28.91
C LEU A 223 -4.66 13.72 -29.77
N ILE A 224 -4.04 14.25 -30.83
CA ILE A 224 -4.65 15.28 -31.69
C ILE A 224 -5.26 14.66 -32.94
N ASP A 225 -4.48 13.86 -33.68
CA ASP A 225 -4.94 13.36 -34.98
C ASP A 225 -5.96 12.22 -34.83
N ALA A 226 -5.73 11.21 -33.99
CA ALA A 226 -6.68 10.09 -33.83
C ALA A 226 -8.00 10.46 -33.13
N ALA A 227 -8.12 11.67 -32.58
CA ALA A 227 -9.38 12.24 -32.11
C ALA A 227 -10.30 12.71 -33.26
N ILE A 228 -9.73 13.04 -34.44
CA ILE A 228 -10.45 13.67 -35.57
C ILE A 228 -10.38 12.81 -36.84
N ASP A 229 -9.24 12.16 -37.11
CA ASP A 229 -8.97 11.35 -38.30
C ASP A 229 -9.20 9.85 -38.05
N PRO A 230 -10.18 9.21 -38.73
CA PRO A 230 -10.40 7.76 -38.61
C PRO A 230 -9.28 6.90 -39.22
N ILE A 231 -8.35 7.49 -40.00
CA ILE A 231 -7.14 6.81 -40.48
C ILE A 231 -6.11 6.75 -39.34
N ALA A 232 -5.80 7.88 -38.71
CA ALA A 232 -4.98 7.93 -37.48
C ALA A 232 -5.50 6.97 -36.40
N LYS A 233 -6.82 6.90 -36.19
CA LYS A 233 -7.44 5.97 -35.21
C LYS A 233 -7.28 4.48 -35.56
N LYS A 234 -6.95 4.14 -36.82
CA LYS A 234 -6.58 2.79 -37.26
C LYS A 234 -5.07 2.51 -37.13
N GLU A 235 -4.23 3.54 -37.10
CA GLU A 235 -2.78 3.41 -36.90
C GLU A 235 -2.40 3.13 -35.44
N LEU A 236 -3.30 3.39 -34.48
CA LEU A 236 -3.05 3.23 -33.03
C LEU A 236 -2.42 1.88 -32.61
N PRO A 237 -2.83 0.68 -33.11
CA PRO A 237 -2.17 -0.58 -32.73
C PRO A 237 -0.74 -0.73 -33.26
N ILE A 238 -0.38 0.00 -34.33
CA ILE A 238 0.98 0.03 -34.87
C ILE A 238 1.85 0.98 -34.02
N ILE A 239 1.27 2.11 -33.60
CA ILE A 239 1.91 3.05 -32.66
C ILE A 239 2.12 2.38 -31.30
N GLU A 240 1.14 1.62 -30.80
CA GLU A 240 1.23 0.79 -29.60
C GLU A 240 2.41 -0.20 -29.67
N ALA A 241 2.55 -0.91 -30.79
CA ALA A 241 3.67 -1.82 -31.02
C ALA A 241 5.03 -1.10 -31.05
N GLU A 242 5.11 0.09 -31.66
CA GLU A 242 6.34 0.89 -31.70
C GLU A 242 6.71 1.45 -30.32
N ILE A 243 5.74 1.92 -29.52
CA ILE A 243 5.99 2.38 -28.14
C ILE A 243 6.49 1.21 -27.27
N ASN A 244 5.88 0.03 -27.37
CA ASN A 244 6.37 -1.16 -26.68
C ASN A 244 7.78 -1.57 -27.14
N ARG A 245 8.09 -1.45 -28.44
CA ARG A 245 9.44 -1.71 -28.97
C ARG A 245 10.48 -0.72 -28.42
N LEU A 246 10.13 0.57 -28.32
CA LEU A 246 10.99 1.59 -27.73
C LEU A 246 11.17 1.36 -26.22
N LEU A 247 10.12 1.01 -25.48
CA LEU A 247 10.21 0.64 -24.05
C LEU A 247 11.17 -0.52 -23.81
N ASN A 248 11.17 -1.54 -24.67
CA ASN A 248 12.08 -2.69 -24.57
C ASN A 248 13.57 -2.33 -24.79
N ILE A 249 13.86 -1.20 -25.44
CA ILE A 249 15.24 -0.73 -25.69
C ILE A 249 15.64 0.35 -24.67
N TYR A 250 14.78 1.33 -24.43
CA TYR A 250 15.07 2.58 -23.71
C TYR A 250 14.37 2.72 -22.35
N GLY A 251 13.50 1.78 -21.96
CA GLY A 251 12.73 1.82 -20.71
C GLY A 251 13.53 1.80 -19.40
N LYS A 252 14.87 1.72 -19.47
CA LYS A 252 15.76 2.02 -18.34
C LYS A 252 15.79 3.51 -17.96
N ASN A 253 15.36 4.40 -18.84
CA ASN A 253 15.16 5.81 -18.51
C ASN A 253 13.79 5.99 -17.85
N ASN A 254 13.77 6.35 -16.56
CA ASN A 254 12.55 6.46 -15.76
C ASN A 254 11.49 7.39 -16.37
N ALA A 255 11.92 8.56 -16.87
CA ALA A 255 11.01 9.56 -17.45
C ALA A 255 10.36 9.05 -18.74
N PHE A 256 11.15 8.51 -19.68
CA PHE A 256 10.60 7.93 -20.90
C PHE A 256 9.68 6.75 -20.60
N ASN A 257 10.08 5.89 -19.65
CA ASN A 257 9.28 4.74 -19.22
C ASN A 257 7.91 5.18 -18.66
N HIS A 258 7.88 6.20 -17.79
CA HIS A 258 6.65 6.80 -17.25
C HIS A 258 5.72 7.34 -18.35
N TYR A 259 6.19 8.27 -19.19
CA TYR A 259 5.35 8.88 -20.23
C TYR A 259 4.87 7.86 -21.27
N ALA A 260 5.70 6.87 -21.63
CA ALA A 260 5.33 5.83 -22.58
C ALA A 260 4.33 4.81 -21.98
N GLN A 261 4.50 4.38 -20.72
CA GLN A 261 3.50 3.53 -20.06
C GLN A 261 2.15 4.23 -19.91
N ASN A 262 2.15 5.51 -19.52
CA ASN A 262 0.92 6.27 -19.35
C ASN A 262 0.20 6.49 -20.71
N LEU A 263 0.94 6.65 -21.81
CA LEU A 263 0.35 6.74 -23.16
C LEU A 263 -0.23 5.40 -23.60
N LEU A 264 0.44 4.28 -23.27
CA LEU A 264 -0.10 2.93 -23.49
C LEU A 264 -1.40 2.70 -22.70
N VAL A 265 -1.50 3.18 -21.47
CA VAL A 265 -2.76 3.14 -20.69
C VAL A 265 -3.84 3.98 -21.37
N TYR A 266 -3.52 5.20 -21.82
CA TYR A 266 -4.47 6.08 -22.50
C TYR A 266 -5.03 5.50 -23.81
N ILE A 267 -4.21 4.84 -24.63
CA ILE A 267 -4.68 4.19 -25.87
C ILE A 267 -5.32 2.80 -25.65
N SER A 268 -5.18 2.22 -24.45
CA SER A 268 -5.56 0.83 -24.21
C SER A 268 -7.06 0.59 -24.40
N ARG A 269 -7.39 -0.34 -25.30
CA ARG A 269 -8.77 -0.65 -25.69
C ARG A 269 -9.36 -1.73 -24.79
N VAL A 270 -9.70 -1.36 -23.57
CA VAL A 270 -10.52 -2.22 -22.71
C VAL A 270 -11.92 -2.36 -23.33
N ASN A 271 -12.38 -3.59 -23.50
CA ASN A 271 -13.69 -3.91 -24.09
C ASN A 271 -14.80 -3.65 -23.04
N ILE A 272 -15.39 -2.45 -23.05
CA ILE A 272 -16.38 -2.02 -22.05
C ILE A 272 -17.70 -2.80 -22.18
N ASP A 273 -18.05 -3.25 -23.39
CA ASP A 273 -19.26 -4.02 -23.68
C ASP A 273 -19.20 -5.45 -23.12
N GLU A 274 -18.00 -5.94 -22.81
CA GLU A 274 -17.76 -7.24 -22.20
C GLU A 274 -17.68 -7.12 -20.68
N LYS A 275 -18.43 -7.99 -19.98
CA LYS A 275 -18.52 -8.01 -18.51
C LYS A 275 -17.27 -8.67 -17.92
N LEU A 276 -16.18 -7.91 -17.81
CA LEU A 276 -14.87 -8.36 -17.35
C LEU A 276 -14.94 -9.07 -15.99
N TYR A 277 -15.84 -8.66 -15.10
CA TYR A 277 -16.01 -9.28 -13.79
C TYR A 277 -16.51 -10.75 -13.83
N LEU A 278 -16.95 -11.24 -15.00
CA LEU A 278 -17.26 -12.66 -15.22
C LEU A 278 -16.02 -13.50 -15.57
N SER A 279 -14.89 -12.86 -15.90
CA SER A 279 -13.59 -13.52 -16.08
C SER A 279 -12.73 -13.42 -14.82
N ALA A 280 -11.60 -14.12 -14.82
CA ALA A 280 -10.56 -13.90 -13.82
C ALA A 280 -10.10 -12.42 -13.84
N PRO A 281 -9.76 -11.84 -12.68
CA PRO A 281 -9.23 -10.47 -12.61
C PRO A 281 -7.91 -10.36 -13.39
N PRO A 282 -7.57 -9.17 -13.92
CA PRO A 282 -6.31 -8.96 -14.61
C PRO A 282 -5.13 -9.11 -13.64
N ALA A 283 -4.05 -9.76 -14.09
CA ALA A 283 -2.84 -9.89 -13.29
C ALA A 283 -2.24 -8.51 -12.96
N THR A 284 -1.99 -8.28 -11.67
CA THR A 284 -1.33 -7.08 -11.17
C THR A 284 0.13 -7.07 -11.62
N ARG A 285 0.57 -6.00 -12.27
CA ARG A 285 1.99 -5.81 -12.62
C ARG A 285 2.75 -5.31 -11.41
N GLU A 286 3.99 -5.74 -11.25
CA GLU A 286 4.86 -5.28 -10.17
C GLU A 286 5.09 -3.77 -10.27
N ALA A 287 4.90 -3.06 -9.15
CA ALA A 287 5.32 -1.67 -8.94
C ALA A 287 4.76 -0.57 -9.89
N SER A 288 3.51 -0.68 -10.36
CA SER A 288 2.80 0.52 -10.88
C SER A 288 2.22 1.36 -9.73
N THR A 289 2.36 2.69 -9.81
CA THR A 289 1.72 3.62 -8.84
C THR A 289 0.21 3.79 -9.11
N GLU A 290 -0.23 3.43 -10.31
CA GLU A 290 -1.62 3.50 -10.76
C GLU A 290 -2.25 2.10 -10.87
N LEU A 291 -3.58 2.05 -10.67
CA LEU A 291 -4.38 0.84 -10.74
C LEU A 291 -4.60 0.39 -12.20
N PRO A 292 -4.49 -0.91 -12.53
CA PRO A 292 -4.73 -1.41 -13.88
C PRO A 292 -6.14 -1.04 -14.40
N LEU A 293 -6.23 -0.43 -15.59
CA LEU A 293 -7.50 0.06 -16.13
C LEU A 293 -8.58 -1.03 -16.24
N ALA A 294 -8.23 -2.25 -16.65
CA ALA A 294 -9.17 -3.36 -16.73
C ALA A 294 -9.76 -3.77 -15.36
N LEU A 295 -8.99 -3.56 -14.27
CA LEU A 295 -9.44 -3.78 -12.90
C LEU A 295 -10.45 -2.69 -12.49
N LEU A 296 -10.13 -1.43 -12.77
CA LEU A 296 -11.05 -0.30 -12.54
C LEU A 296 -12.36 -0.44 -13.32
N VAL A 297 -12.31 -0.88 -14.59
CA VAL A 297 -13.49 -1.12 -15.42
C VAL A 297 -14.35 -2.24 -14.84
N GLY A 298 -13.77 -3.38 -14.44
CA GLY A 298 -14.52 -4.48 -13.85
C GLY A 298 -15.14 -4.13 -12.49
N LEU A 299 -14.44 -3.37 -11.64
CA LEU A 299 -15.00 -2.83 -10.39
C LEU A 299 -16.16 -1.84 -10.65
N GLY A 300 -16.03 -0.97 -11.66
CA GLY A 300 -17.11 -0.08 -12.08
C GLY A 300 -18.32 -0.84 -12.65
N GLN A 301 -18.09 -1.93 -13.39
CA GLN A 301 -19.16 -2.78 -13.90
C GLN A 301 -19.90 -3.52 -12.75
N LEU A 302 -19.16 -4.08 -11.78
CA LEU A 302 -19.74 -4.69 -10.57
C LEU A 302 -20.63 -3.71 -9.80
N ALA A 303 -20.22 -2.44 -9.71
CA ALA A 303 -21.03 -1.38 -9.10
C ALA A 303 -22.30 -1.07 -9.92
N LEU A 304 -22.22 -0.90 -11.24
CA LEU A 304 -23.41 -0.63 -12.07
C LEU A 304 -24.40 -1.80 -12.11
N ASP A 305 -23.91 -3.04 -12.26
CA ASP A 305 -24.72 -4.25 -12.28
C ASP A 305 -25.24 -4.67 -10.88
N GLN A 306 -24.87 -3.93 -9.83
CA GLN A 306 -25.16 -4.20 -8.41
C GLN A 306 -24.88 -5.66 -8.04
N LYS A 307 -23.67 -6.11 -8.35
CA LYS A 307 -23.16 -7.45 -7.99
C LYS A 307 -22.24 -7.36 -6.76
N PRO A 308 -22.24 -8.40 -5.91
CA PRO A 308 -21.28 -8.50 -4.83
C PRO A 308 -19.87 -8.60 -5.42
N LEU A 309 -18.89 -7.97 -4.78
CA LEU A 309 -17.48 -8.04 -5.17
C LEU A 309 -16.94 -9.47 -4.94
N PRO A 310 -16.58 -10.25 -5.98
CA PRO A 310 -16.09 -11.60 -5.78
C PRO A 310 -14.70 -11.62 -5.11
N ALA A 311 -14.43 -12.61 -4.25
CA ALA A 311 -13.16 -12.69 -3.50
C ALA A 311 -11.88 -12.56 -4.36
N PRO A 312 -11.76 -13.14 -5.57
CA PRO A 312 -10.59 -12.93 -6.43
C PRO A 312 -10.43 -11.47 -6.91
N TRP A 313 -11.54 -10.78 -7.17
CA TRP A 313 -11.54 -9.36 -7.55
C TRP A 313 -11.25 -8.45 -6.36
N ALA A 314 -11.68 -8.84 -5.14
CA ALA A 314 -11.29 -8.17 -3.91
C ALA A 314 -9.77 -8.30 -3.62
N LEU A 315 -9.20 -9.49 -3.86
CA LEU A 315 -7.77 -9.76 -3.75
C LEU A 315 -6.99 -8.90 -4.74
N ALA A 316 -7.35 -8.96 -6.04
CA ALA A 316 -6.64 -8.21 -7.08
C ALA A 316 -6.73 -6.68 -6.89
N TRP A 317 -7.83 -6.15 -6.35
CA TRP A 317 -7.90 -4.74 -5.94
C TRP A 317 -6.96 -4.45 -4.77
N GLY A 318 -6.97 -5.26 -3.71
CA GLY A 318 -6.08 -5.05 -2.57
C GLY A 318 -4.59 -5.20 -2.90
N GLU A 319 -4.23 -6.11 -3.79
CA GLU A 319 -2.85 -6.29 -4.29
C GLU A 319 -2.39 -5.14 -5.20
N ALA A 320 -3.31 -4.52 -5.94
CA ALA A 320 -3.01 -3.42 -6.85
C ALA A 320 -3.04 -2.02 -6.18
N ASP A 321 -3.75 -1.85 -5.07
CA ASP A 321 -3.98 -0.55 -4.41
C ASP A 321 -3.00 -0.35 -3.24
N PRO A 322 -2.01 0.56 -3.34
CA PRO A 322 -1.07 0.82 -2.24
C PRO A 322 -1.74 1.40 -0.99
N ALA A 323 -2.97 1.93 -1.09
CA ALA A 323 -3.74 2.37 0.07
C ALA A 323 -4.47 1.22 0.78
N ILE A 324 -4.54 0.02 0.18
CA ILE A 324 -4.98 -1.22 0.83
C ILE A 324 -3.75 -2.01 1.31
N ASN A 325 -2.82 -2.37 0.42
CA ASN A 325 -1.67 -3.20 0.77
C ASN A 325 -0.38 -2.37 0.93
N GLN A 326 -0.29 -1.64 2.05
CA GLN A 326 0.89 -0.80 2.36
C GLN A 326 2.19 -1.61 2.54
N ASN A 327 2.07 -2.89 2.94
CA ASN A 327 3.21 -3.79 3.19
C ASN A 327 3.19 -4.98 2.22
N ILE A 328 3.92 -4.88 1.11
CA ILE A 328 4.10 -5.96 0.10
C ILE A 328 5.02 -7.10 0.64
N SER A 329 5.06 -7.31 1.95
CA SER A 329 5.95 -8.25 2.64
C SER A 329 5.61 -9.72 2.38
N MET A 330 4.44 -10.02 1.81
CA MET A 330 3.91 -11.39 1.63
C MET A 330 4.42 -12.09 0.35
N ALA A 331 5.34 -11.49 -0.40
CA ALA A 331 5.87 -12.02 -1.67
C ALA A 331 6.41 -13.48 -1.56
N HIS A 332 6.89 -13.91 -0.37
CA HIS A 332 7.35 -15.28 -0.18
C HIS A 332 6.23 -16.31 0.05
N CYS A 333 4.98 -15.89 0.24
CA CYS A 333 3.82 -16.75 0.50
C CYS A 333 2.54 -16.36 -0.25
N ALA A 334 2.65 -15.61 -1.36
CA ALA A 334 1.52 -15.10 -2.15
C ALA A 334 0.39 -16.12 -2.40
N ASP A 335 0.69 -17.34 -2.86
CA ASP A 335 -0.32 -18.38 -3.14
C ASP A 335 -1.15 -18.76 -1.87
N VAL A 336 -0.46 -18.79 -0.72
CA VAL A 336 -1.03 -19.13 0.59
C VAL A 336 -1.82 -17.95 1.15
N PHE A 337 -1.32 -16.73 0.96
CA PHE A 337 -2.02 -15.49 1.30
C PHE A 337 -3.32 -15.32 0.50
N ALA A 338 -3.26 -15.51 -0.83
CA ALA A 338 -4.42 -15.47 -1.71
C ALA A 338 -5.51 -16.48 -1.29
N THR A 339 -5.09 -17.69 -0.90
CA THR A 339 -5.99 -18.75 -0.41
C THR A 339 -6.65 -18.35 0.90
N LEU A 340 -5.87 -17.90 1.90
CA LEU A 340 -6.40 -17.46 3.21
C LEU A 340 -7.32 -16.25 3.07
N PHE A 341 -6.92 -15.27 2.27
CA PHE A 341 -7.73 -14.07 2.02
C PHE A 341 -9.08 -14.44 1.41
N CYS A 342 -9.11 -15.35 0.42
CA CYS A 342 -10.38 -15.80 -0.17
C CYS A 342 -11.28 -16.53 0.85
N GLN A 343 -10.71 -17.36 1.72
CA GLN A 343 -11.45 -18.01 2.82
C GLN A 343 -12.02 -16.97 3.79
N ARG A 344 -11.16 -16.08 4.34
CA ARG A 344 -11.57 -15.05 5.31
C ARG A 344 -12.58 -14.05 4.70
N TYR A 345 -12.45 -13.71 3.42
CA TYR A 345 -13.42 -12.87 2.71
C TYR A 345 -14.80 -13.55 2.64
N GLN A 346 -14.84 -14.86 2.34
CA GLN A 346 -16.09 -15.63 2.31
C GLN A 346 -16.70 -15.82 3.71
N GLU A 347 -15.88 -16.02 4.74
CA GLU A 347 -16.34 -16.08 6.14
C GLU A 347 -16.96 -14.74 6.61
N GLN A 348 -16.38 -13.60 6.22
CA GLN A 348 -16.81 -12.28 6.67
C GLN A 348 -17.94 -11.66 5.81
N TYR A 349 -17.94 -11.92 4.50
CA TYR A 349 -18.80 -11.23 3.53
C TYR A 349 -19.61 -12.17 2.61
N GLY A 350 -19.47 -13.49 2.72
CA GLY A 350 -20.17 -14.47 1.88
C GLY A 350 -19.79 -14.34 0.40
N ASP A 351 -20.77 -14.14 -0.47
CA ASP A 351 -20.56 -13.86 -1.90
C ASP A 351 -19.83 -12.52 -2.15
N GLY A 352 -19.78 -11.64 -1.14
CA GLY A 352 -19.10 -10.34 -1.17
C GLY A 352 -20.02 -9.15 -0.91
N PHE A 353 -19.41 -7.99 -0.64
CA PHE A 353 -20.16 -6.74 -0.43
C PHE A 353 -20.46 -6.01 -1.74
N LEU A 354 -21.57 -5.25 -1.76
CA LEU A 354 -21.92 -4.39 -2.90
C LEU A 354 -21.02 -3.15 -2.96
N LEU A 355 -20.61 -2.81 -4.18
CA LEU A 355 -19.87 -1.58 -4.48
C LEU A 355 -20.84 -0.39 -4.69
N PRO A 356 -20.45 0.83 -4.31
CA PRO A 356 -21.30 2.00 -4.48
C PRO A 356 -21.30 2.46 -5.94
N VAL A 357 -22.43 2.94 -6.44
CA VAL A 357 -22.46 3.78 -7.65
C VAL A 357 -22.17 5.21 -7.21
N ASN A 358 -20.90 5.49 -6.92
CA ASN A 358 -20.44 6.81 -6.50
C ASN A 358 -20.42 7.79 -7.68
N LYS A 359 -20.43 9.10 -7.39
CA LYS A 359 -20.61 10.14 -8.42
C LYS A 359 -19.40 10.26 -9.33
N THR A 360 -18.20 10.09 -8.79
CA THR A 360 -16.95 10.20 -9.53
C THR A 360 -16.93 9.17 -10.66
N LYS A 361 -16.96 9.61 -11.92
CA LYS A 361 -16.86 8.73 -13.09
C LYS A 361 -15.44 8.24 -13.31
N LEU A 362 -15.30 7.05 -13.89
CA LEU A 362 -14.02 6.51 -14.33
C LEU A 362 -13.50 7.31 -15.53
N GLN A 363 -12.38 7.99 -15.32
CA GLN A 363 -11.69 8.79 -16.33
C GLN A 363 -10.21 8.40 -16.34
N ILE A 364 -9.68 8.07 -17.51
CA ILE A 364 -8.22 8.09 -17.73
C ILE A 364 -7.82 9.54 -17.93
N PHE A 365 -6.71 9.96 -17.35
CA PHE A 365 -6.04 11.21 -17.67
C PHE A 365 -4.66 10.91 -18.25
N TYR A 366 -4.18 11.75 -19.16
CA TYR A 366 -2.82 11.69 -19.69
C TYR A 366 -2.15 13.07 -19.66
N ARG A 367 -0.94 13.13 -19.12
CA ARG A 367 -0.08 14.31 -19.16
C ARG A 367 0.92 14.15 -20.33
N PRO A 368 0.87 15.01 -21.36
CA PRO A 368 1.82 14.95 -22.46
C PRO A 368 3.25 15.21 -22.04
N ALA A 369 4.20 14.57 -22.72
CA ALA A 369 5.61 14.89 -22.67
C ALA A 369 5.97 16.03 -23.64
N SER A 370 5.25 16.19 -24.75
CA SER A 370 5.51 17.23 -25.77
C SER A 370 5.26 18.62 -25.21
N ALA A 371 6.27 19.49 -25.33
CA ALA A 371 6.14 20.91 -25.04
C ALA A 371 5.14 21.64 -25.96
N GLY A 372 4.78 21.06 -27.12
CA GLY A 372 3.71 21.57 -27.99
C GLY A 372 2.30 21.30 -27.47
N LEU A 373 2.16 20.31 -26.58
CA LEU A 373 0.88 19.84 -26.04
C LEU A 373 0.67 20.20 -24.55
N MET A 374 1.69 20.74 -23.87
CA MET A 374 1.57 21.25 -22.50
C MET A 374 0.48 22.32 -22.37
N GLY A 375 -0.33 22.24 -21.31
CA GLY A 375 -1.51 23.10 -21.09
C GLY A 375 -2.76 22.65 -21.85
N GLN A 376 -2.74 21.52 -22.57
CA GLN A 376 -3.95 20.84 -23.06
C GLN A 376 -4.24 19.62 -22.16
N GLU A 377 -5.49 19.49 -21.71
CA GLU A 377 -5.92 18.40 -20.84
C GLU A 377 -6.46 17.22 -21.64
N PHE A 378 -5.83 16.05 -21.52
CA PHE A 378 -6.24 14.84 -22.23
C PHE A 378 -6.92 13.85 -21.27
N PHE A 379 -8.25 13.88 -21.24
CA PHE A 379 -9.08 12.97 -20.47
C PHE A 379 -9.98 12.09 -21.36
N GLN A 380 -10.07 10.80 -21.04
CA GLN A 380 -11.01 9.87 -21.66
C GLN A 380 -11.93 9.29 -20.58
N GLN A 381 -13.22 9.66 -20.61
CA GLN A 381 -14.22 9.04 -19.74
C GLN A 381 -14.59 7.66 -20.27
N ILE A 382 -14.60 6.66 -19.38
CA ILE A 382 -14.78 5.25 -19.73
C ILE A 382 -16.25 4.88 -19.52
N ALA A 383 -17.06 5.22 -20.52
CA ALA A 383 -18.52 5.17 -20.48
C ALA A 383 -19.09 5.90 -19.24
N ASP A 384 -20.16 5.37 -18.64
CA ASP A 384 -20.78 5.92 -17.43
C ASP A 384 -20.35 5.19 -16.14
N LEU A 385 -19.24 4.45 -16.18
CA LEU A 385 -18.75 3.66 -15.05
C LEU A 385 -18.35 4.56 -13.85
N PRO A 386 -18.66 4.18 -12.60
CA PRO A 386 -18.16 4.85 -11.41
C PRO A 386 -16.71 4.43 -11.10
N ASN A 387 -15.91 5.36 -10.58
CA ASN A 387 -14.57 5.09 -10.10
C ASN A 387 -14.61 4.63 -8.64
N VAL A 388 -14.82 3.32 -8.44
CA VAL A 388 -14.98 2.73 -7.10
C VAL A 388 -13.73 2.87 -6.22
N ALA A 389 -12.53 2.91 -6.81
CA ALA A 389 -11.26 3.03 -6.09
C ALA A 389 -11.13 4.31 -5.26
N VAL A 390 -11.93 5.34 -5.55
CA VAL A 390 -11.99 6.58 -4.75
C VAL A 390 -12.59 6.30 -3.37
N CYS A 391 -13.58 5.40 -3.28
CA CYS A 391 -14.38 5.19 -2.07
C CYS A 391 -13.52 4.66 -0.91
N LYS A 392 -13.40 5.47 0.14
CA LYS A 392 -12.56 5.16 1.30
C LYS A 392 -13.12 3.98 2.13
N ALA A 393 -14.42 4.01 2.46
CA ALA A 393 -15.05 3.01 3.32
C ALA A 393 -14.97 1.57 2.80
N HIS A 394 -14.85 1.37 1.48
CA HIS A 394 -14.67 0.03 0.89
C HIS A 394 -13.19 -0.39 0.86
N ARG A 395 -12.25 0.55 0.68
CA ARG A 395 -10.81 0.28 0.83
C ARG A 395 -10.43 -0.06 2.27
N ASP A 396 -10.97 0.66 3.25
CA ASP A 396 -10.70 0.42 4.67
C ASP A 396 -11.21 -0.97 5.13
N LYS A 397 -12.34 -1.46 4.60
CA LYS A 397 -12.82 -2.85 4.81
C LYS A 397 -11.86 -3.91 4.27
N LEU A 398 -11.26 -3.66 3.10
CA LEU A 398 -10.28 -4.56 2.51
C LEU A 398 -8.94 -4.48 3.27
N ARG A 399 -8.51 -3.28 3.69
CA ARG A 399 -7.28 -3.10 4.47
C ARG A 399 -7.31 -3.90 5.77
N ALA A 400 -8.38 -3.78 6.55
CA ALA A 400 -8.52 -4.53 7.82
C ALA A 400 -8.45 -6.06 7.61
N LEU A 401 -8.97 -6.57 6.49
CA LEU A 401 -8.90 -7.98 6.14
C LEU A 401 -7.51 -8.41 5.64
N PHE A 402 -6.83 -7.57 4.85
CA PHE A 402 -5.43 -7.75 4.45
C PHE A 402 -4.52 -7.79 5.68
N GLU A 403 -4.65 -6.81 6.60
CA GLU A 403 -3.89 -6.73 7.85
C GLU A 403 -4.09 -7.98 8.72
N ALA A 404 -5.32 -8.46 8.88
CA ALA A 404 -5.61 -9.70 9.61
C ALA A 404 -4.92 -10.92 8.96
N CYS A 405 -5.06 -11.09 7.64
CA CYS A 405 -4.42 -12.19 6.90
C CYS A 405 -2.87 -12.10 6.94
N GLN A 406 -2.31 -10.88 6.98
CA GLN A 406 -0.87 -10.65 7.15
C GLN A 406 -0.40 -11.04 8.56
N GLN A 407 -1.16 -10.69 9.60
CA GLN A 407 -0.85 -11.06 10.99
C GLN A 407 -0.94 -12.57 11.22
N GLU A 408 -1.95 -13.25 10.66
CA GLU A 408 -2.08 -14.72 10.74
C GLU A 408 -0.91 -15.46 10.05
N LEU A 409 -0.38 -14.91 8.95
CA LEU A 409 0.68 -15.54 8.15
C LEU A 409 2.10 -15.05 8.44
N ASP A 410 2.32 -14.03 9.28
CA ASP A 410 3.63 -13.42 9.55
C ASP A 410 4.70 -14.47 9.96
N ILE A 411 4.36 -15.39 10.86
CA ILE A 411 5.29 -16.45 11.32
C ILE A 411 5.66 -17.39 10.16
N TYR A 412 4.69 -17.80 9.34
CA TYR A 412 4.92 -18.64 8.16
C TYR A 412 5.71 -17.90 7.08
N ASN A 413 5.43 -16.61 6.86
CA ASN A 413 6.12 -15.77 5.88
C ASN A 413 7.61 -15.58 6.24
N ARG A 414 7.91 -15.32 7.52
CA ARG A 414 9.28 -15.29 8.05
C ARG A 414 10.00 -16.64 7.92
N PHE A 415 9.29 -17.75 8.08
CA PHE A 415 9.86 -19.07 7.83
C PHE A 415 10.13 -19.31 6.34
N ALA A 416 9.20 -18.92 5.47
CA ALA A 416 9.26 -19.11 4.02
C ALA A 416 10.33 -18.23 3.33
N SER A 417 10.61 -17.03 3.84
CA SER A 417 11.69 -16.16 3.36
C SER A 417 13.07 -16.75 3.67
N VAL A 418 13.27 -17.27 4.91
CA VAL A 418 14.51 -17.91 5.34
C VAL A 418 14.69 -19.31 4.73
N ASN A 419 13.60 -20.04 4.47
CA ASN A 419 13.63 -21.41 3.94
C ASN A 419 12.76 -21.60 2.66
N PRO A 420 13.05 -20.93 1.52
CA PRO A 420 12.20 -21.03 0.32
C PRO A 420 12.00 -22.45 -0.23
N LYS A 421 12.95 -23.36 0.02
CA LYS A 421 12.88 -24.78 -0.39
C LYS A 421 12.14 -25.69 0.61
N LYS A 422 11.68 -25.18 1.76
CA LYS A 422 10.99 -25.95 2.81
C LYS A 422 9.54 -25.52 3.05
N LYS A 423 8.95 -24.64 2.24
CA LYS A 423 7.56 -24.15 2.42
C LYS A 423 6.56 -25.28 2.72
N MET A 424 6.68 -26.42 2.02
CA MET A 424 5.82 -27.60 2.17
C MET A 424 6.39 -28.71 3.08
N SER A 425 7.45 -28.44 3.86
CA SER A 425 7.92 -29.40 4.89
C SER A 425 6.91 -29.51 6.03
N LEU A 426 7.04 -30.52 6.89
CA LEU A 426 6.22 -30.63 8.10
C LEU A 426 6.32 -29.38 8.99
N GLU A 427 7.51 -28.80 9.11
CA GLU A 427 7.78 -27.54 9.82
C GLU A 427 7.01 -26.36 9.20
N GLY A 428 7.00 -26.25 7.86
CA GLY A 428 6.23 -25.23 7.15
C GLY A 428 4.72 -25.43 7.29
N GLN A 429 4.23 -26.67 7.15
CA GLN A 429 2.81 -26.99 7.26
C GLN A 429 2.26 -26.72 8.67
N LEU A 430 2.99 -27.08 9.73
CA LEU A 430 2.61 -26.78 11.12
C LEU A 430 2.59 -25.27 11.44
N LEU A 431 3.34 -24.45 10.70
CA LEU A 431 3.35 -22.98 10.87
C LEU A 431 2.24 -22.26 10.09
N MET A 432 1.48 -22.94 9.23
CA MET A 432 0.31 -22.34 8.57
C MET A 432 -0.88 -22.23 9.54
N PRO A 433 -1.81 -21.28 9.34
CA PRO A 433 -3.10 -21.23 10.04
C PRO A 433 -3.93 -22.51 9.84
N GLU A 434 -4.77 -22.85 10.82
CA GLU A 434 -5.58 -24.08 10.84
C GLU A 434 -6.45 -24.26 9.59
N ALA A 435 -6.99 -23.17 9.03
CA ALA A 435 -7.82 -23.16 7.82
C ALA A 435 -7.08 -23.59 6.54
N LEU A 436 -5.74 -23.63 6.57
CA LEU A 436 -4.85 -24.00 5.47
C LEU A 436 -4.17 -25.36 5.67
N TRP A 437 -4.42 -26.05 6.79
CA TRP A 437 -3.89 -27.40 7.01
C TRP A 437 -4.55 -28.43 6.09
N SER A 438 -3.78 -29.45 5.71
CA SER A 438 -4.35 -30.60 5.01
C SER A 438 -5.33 -31.34 5.91
N VAL A 439 -6.37 -31.94 5.31
CA VAL A 439 -7.41 -32.71 6.04
C VAL A 439 -6.77 -33.81 6.91
N ALA A 440 -5.69 -34.44 6.42
CA ALA A 440 -4.94 -35.44 7.17
C ALA A 440 -4.20 -34.85 8.39
N LEU A 441 -3.50 -33.73 8.24
CA LEU A 441 -2.82 -33.04 9.35
C LEU A 441 -3.83 -32.57 10.42
N LYS A 442 -4.92 -31.93 10.00
CA LYS A 442 -5.96 -31.48 10.93
C LYS A 442 -6.61 -32.66 11.67
N THR A 443 -6.92 -33.75 10.97
CA THR A 443 -7.49 -34.97 11.61
C THR A 443 -6.55 -35.54 12.66
N GLU A 444 -5.24 -35.65 12.40
CA GLU A 444 -4.31 -36.22 13.37
C GLU A 444 -4.02 -35.29 14.56
N LEU A 445 -4.00 -33.97 14.34
CA LEU A 445 -3.91 -33.02 15.45
C LEU A 445 -5.19 -33.00 16.30
N GLU A 446 -6.38 -33.16 15.72
CA GLU A 446 -7.63 -33.37 16.48
C GLU A 446 -7.66 -34.73 17.20
N ASN A 447 -7.11 -35.80 16.61
CA ASN A 447 -6.89 -37.07 17.32
C ASN A 447 -5.99 -36.89 18.55
N ILE A 448 -4.93 -36.07 18.44
CA ILE A 448 -4.06 -35.73 19.57
C ILE A 448 -4.84 -34.92 20.63
N LYS A 449 -5.62 -33.91 20.24
CA LYS A 449 -6.49 -33.16 21.15
C LYS A 449 -7.51 -34.06 21.88
N ALA A 450 -8.11 -35.01 21.17
CA ALA A 450 -9.04 -35.99 21.74
C ALA A 450 -8.35 -36.97 22.71
N ARG A 451 -7.10 -37.39 22.43
CA ARG A 451 -6.28 -38.22 23.33
C ARG A 451 -5.86 -37.48 24.61
N VAL A 452 -5.70 -36.16 24.55
CA VAL A 452 -5.41 -35.30 25.71
C VAL A 452 -6.67 -35.14 26.59
N GLY A 453 -7.81 -34.81 25.98
CA GLY A 453 -9.07 -34.62 26.68
C GLY A 453 -8.97 -33.58 27.80
N TYR A 454 -9.32 -33.97 29.03
CA TYR A 454 -9.22 -33.14 30.24
C TYR A 454 -7.97 -33.44 31.10
N GLY A 455 -7.06 -34.29 30.61
CA GLY A 455 -5.98 -34.86 31.40
C GLY A 455 -4.58 -34.41 30.97
N LEU A 456 -3.59 -35.14 31.48
CA LEU A 456 -2.19 -35.06 31.05
C LEU A 456 -1.86 -36.29 30.20
N LEU A 457 -1.38 -36.09 28.99
CA LEU A 457 -0.96 -37.16 28.08
C LEU A 457 0.56 -37.14 27.91
N MET A 458 1.24 -38.20 28.37
CA MET A 458 2.68 -38.39 28.18
C MET A 458 2.94 -39.10 26.84
N VAL A 459 3.81 -38.53 26.00
CA VAL A 459 4.20 -39.07 24.68
C VAL A 459 5.69 -38.74 24.41
N THR A 460 6.40 -39.51 23.58
CA THR A 460 7.72 -39.07 23.08
C THR A 460 7.58 -38.11 21.89
N LEU A 461 8.56 -37.20 21.70
CA LEU A 461 8.61 -36.38 20.48
C LEU A 461 8.72 -37.23 19.21
N GLY A 462 9.44 -38.35 19.27
CA GLY A 462 9.59 -39.29 18.15
C GLY A 462 8.27 -39.85 17.66
N GLU A 463 7.38 -40.26 18.56
CA GLU A 463 6.02 -40.70 18.21
C GLU A 463 5.20 -39.56 17.57
N LEU A 464 5.16 -38.38 18.20
CA LEU A 464 4.40 -37.23 17.68
C LEU A 464 4.87 -36.82 16.28
N PHE A 465 6.19 -36.69 16.07
CA PHE A 465 6.72 -36.37 14.75
C PHE A 465 6.59 -37.51 13.73
N LEU A 466 6.49 -38.77 14.15
CA LEU A 466 6.18 -39.89 13.24
C LEU A 466 4.70 -39.86 12.80
N GLN A 467 3.78 -39.62 13.73
CA GLN A 467 2.34 -39.45 13.43
C GLN A 467 2.11 -38.25 12.49
N LEU A 468 2.70 -37.09 12.80
CA LEU A 468 2.54 -35.89 11.98
C LEU A 468 3.30 -35.96 10.64
N SER A 469 4.49 -36.56 10.58
CA SER A 469 5.20 -36.68 9.29
C SER A 469 4.48 -37.62 8.32
N THR A 470 3.89 -38.71 8.81
CA THR A 470 3.07 -39.62 7.99
C THR A 470 1.76 -38.97 7.56
N ALA A 471 1.06 -38.23 8.43
CA ALA A 471 -0.13 -37.46 8.07
C ALA A 471 0.15 -36.41 6.96
N CYS A 472 1.31 -35.74 7.01
CA CYS A 472 1.74 -34.76 6.00
C CYS A 472 2.37 -35.37 4.73
N GLY A 473 2.48 -36.71 4.62
CA GLY A 473 3.15 -37.37 3.49
C GLY A 473 4.66 -37.09 3.39
N THR A 474 5.28 -36.66 4.50
CA THR A 474 6.69 -36.26 4.57
C THR A 474 7.58 -37.38 5.12
N LYS A 475 8.90 -37.30 4.89
CA LYS A 475 9.85 -38.24 5.49
C LYS A 475 9.93 -38.04 7.01
N PRO A 476 9.99 -39.11 7.82
CA PRO A 476 10.26 -39.01 9.26
C PRO A 476 11.54 -38.25 9.56
N LEU A 477 11.55 -37.49 10.65
CA LEU A 477 12.68 -36.65 11.05
C LEU A 477 13.77 -37.49 11.73
N GLU A 478 14.91 -37.67 11.06
CA GLU A 478 16.10 -38.34 11.65
C GLU A 478 16.74 -37.54 12.80
N ARG A 479 16.55 -36.21 12.81
CA ARG A 479 17.03 -35.28 13.84
C ARG A 479 16.03 -34.14 14.02
N LEU A 480 15.77 -33.74 15.26
CA LEU A 480 15.01 -32.53 15.56
C LEU A 480 15.90 -31.29 15.55
N SER A 481 15.27 -30.15 15.27
CA SER A 481 15.80 -28.82 15.58
C SER A 481 14.85 -28.12 16.57
N ARG A 482 15.33 -27.04 17.20
CA ARG A 482 14.51 -26.12 17.99
C ARG A 482 13.27 -25.65 17.21
N SER A 483 13.43 -25.34 15.93
CA SER A 483 12.39 -24.77 15.07
C SER A 483 11.26 -25.76 14.73
N HIS A 484 11.56 -27.05 14.52
CA HIS A 484 10.52 -28.09 14.38
C HIS A 484 9.61 -28.16 15.61
N VAL A 485 10.19 -28.10 16.83
CA VAL A 485 9.40 -28.19 18.06
C VAL A 485 8.68 -26.88 18.37
N MET A 486 9.26 -25.72 18.02
CA MET A 486 8.51 -24.44 18.06
C MET A 486 7.31 -24.45 17.11
N ALA A 487 7.44 -24.99 15.89
CA ALA A 487 6.32 -25.15 14.97
C ALA A 487 5.21 -26.04 15.56
N LEU A 488 5.59 -27.17 16.17
CA LEU A 488 4.66 -28.03 16.91
C LEU A 488 3.99 -27.30 18.10
N THR A 489 4.75 -26.49 18.85
CA THR A 489 4.21 -25.67 19.95
C THR A 489 3.16 -24.68 19.46
N TYR A 490 3.37 -24.01 18.31
CA TYR A 490 2.37 -23.10 17.75
C TYR A 490 1.12 -23.83 17.24
N ALA A 491 1.28 -24.95 16.53
CA ALA A 491 0.16 -25.74 16.00
C ALA A 491 -0.70 -26.39 17.09
N LEU A 492 -0.11 -26.84 18.20
CA LEU A 492 -0.86 -27.33 19.35
C LEU A 492 -1.56 -26.19 20.08
N ALA A 493 -0.90 -25.03 20.22
CA ALA A 493 -1.45 -23.90 20.95
C ALA A 493 -2.67 -23.25 20.27
N SER A 494 -2.72 -23.17 18.93
CA SER A 494 -3.94 -22.76 18.21
C SER A 494 -5.10 -23.71 18.47
N LEU A 495 -4.82 -25.01 18.53
CA LEU A 495 -5.77 -26.07 18.88
C LEU A 495 -6.07 -26.19 20.38
N GLN A 496 -5.68 -25.23 21.23
CA GLN A 496 -5.92 -25.26 22.68
C GLN A 496 -5.23 -26.42 23.41
N VAL A 497 -4.08 -26.89 22.92
CA VAL A 497 -3.22 -27.88 23.57
C VAL A 497 -1.89 -27.24 23.96
N GLY A 498 -1.57 -27.27 25.24
CA GLY A 498 -0.27 -26.94 25.80
C GLY A 498 0.72 -28.10 25.69
N ILE A 499 2.00 -27.75 25.63
CA ILE A 499 3.14 -28.67 25.55
C ILE A 499 4.17 -28.29 26.63
N GLU A 500 4.75 -29.29 27.30
CA GLU A 500 5.86 -29.14 28.25
C GLU A 500 6.84 -30.32 28.08
N PRO A 501 8.18 -30.11 28.03
CA PRO A 501 8.91 -28.86 28.25
C PRO A 501 8.72 -27.81 27.15
N ASP A 502 8.42 -26.56 27.54
CA ASP A 502 8.25 -25.47 26.58
C ASP A 502 9.59 -24.99 26.01
N VAL A 503 9.85 -25.35 24.75
CA VAL A 503 11.07 -25.00 24.00
C VAL A 503 11.22 -23.48 23.80
N ARG A 504 10.18 -22.67 24.00
CA ARG A 504 10.28 -21.20 24.00
C ARG A 504 10.98 -20.69 25.27
N ALA A 505 10.77 -21.36 26.40
CA ALA A 505 11.35 -21.01 27.70
C ALA A 505 12.67 -21.73 27.98
N ASP A 506 12.91 -22.91 27.39
CA ASP A 506 14.18 -23.63 27.50
C ASP A 506 15.21 -23.18 26.47
N ASN A 507 16.50 -23.24 26.80
CA ASN A 507 17.61 -23.08 25.85
C ASN A 507 18.15 -24.42 25.33
N ARG A 508 17.77 -25.55 25.93
CA ARG A 508 18.07 -26.88 25.40
C ARG A 508 17.38 -27.11 24.05
N THR A 509 18.08 -27.79 23.14
CA THR A 509 17.47 -28.44 21.96
C THR A 509 16.98 -29.85 22.36
N PRO A 510 15.70 -30.19 22.16
CA PRO A 510 15.18 -31.51 22.51
C PRO A 510 15.56 -32.59 21.48
N VAL A 511 15.51 -33.85 21.92
CA VAL A 511 15.83 -35.06 21.15
C VAL A 511 14.56 -35.89 20.94
N LEU A 512 14.51 -36.73 19.90
CA LEU A 512 13.35 -37.60 19.59
C LEU A 512 12.91 -38.51 20.76
N GLN A 513 13.83 -38.87 21.66
CA GLN A 513 13.55 -39.70 22.83
C GLN A 513 13.13 -38.90 24.07
N ASP A 514 13.16 -37.56 24.03
CA ASP A 514 12.70 -36.74 25.15
C ASP A 514 11.18 -36.90 25.30
N ALA A 515 10.75 -37.16 26.54
CA ALA A 515 9.35 -37.30 26.91
C ALA A 515 8.69 -35.92 27.05
N VAL A 516 7.41 -35.85 26.68
CA VAL A 516 6.63 -34.61 26.59
C VAL A 516 5.24 -34.85 27.15
N ALA A 517 4.73 -33.86 27.87
CA ALA A 517 3.36 -33.82 28.33
C ALA A 517 2.53 -32.88 27.45
N LEU A 518 1.38 -33.37 27.02
CA LEU A 518 0.33 -32.60 26.38
C LEU A 518 -0.85 -32.43 27.34
N PHE A 519 -1.43 -31.24 27.39
CA PHE A 519 -2.51 -30.87 28.31
C PHE A 519 -3.42 -29.80 27.69
N PRO A 520 -4.71 -29.70 28.08
CA PRO A 520 -5.60 -28.68 27.54
C PRO A 520 -5.30 -27.29 28.11
N ILE A 521 -5.42 -26.25 27.28
CA ILE A 521 -5.32 -24.84 27.69
C ILE A 521 -6.58 -24.08 27.22
N GLU A 522 -7.13 -23.19 28.05
CA GLU A 522 -8.40 -22.52 27.71
C GLU A 522 -8.23 -21.45 26.63
N SER A 523 -7.22 -20.59 26.81
CA SER A 523 -6.87 -19.51 25.88
C SER A 523 -5.42 -19.07 26.09
N LEU A 524 -4.71 -18.80 25.00
CA LEU A 524 -3.37 -18.19 25.01
C LEU A 524 -3.37 -16.83 25.72
N VAL A 525 -4.44 -16.03 25.58
CA VAL A 525 -4.56 -14.72 26.25
C VAL A 525 -4.58 -14.87 27.77
N ALA A 526 -5.25 -15.91 28.27
CA ALA A 526 -5.29 -16.22 29.70
C ALA A 526 -3.94 -16.74 30.23
N GLU A 527 -3.17 -17.51 29.43
CA GLU A 527 -1.81 -17.89 29.81
C GLU A 527 -0.83 -16.71 29.81
N SER A 528 -0.99 -15.75 28.88
CA SER A 528 -0.17 -14.54 28.83
C SER A 528 -0.45 -13.60 30.01
N ALA A 529 -1.71 -13.42 30.40
CA ALA A 529 -2.11 -12.47 31.45
C ALA A 529 -1.51 -12.77 32.83
N THR A 530 -1.34 -14.05 33.17
CA THR A 530 -0.77 -14.50 34.46
C THR A 530 0.68 -15.00 34.34
N PHE A 531 1.37 -14.72 33.23
CA PHE A 531 2.68 -15.31 32.91
C PHE A 531 3.78 -15.00 33.93
N ASP A 532 3.86 -13.76 34.44
CA ASP A 532 4.85 -13.42 35.46
C ASP A 532 4.57 -14.08 36.81
N THR A 533 3.29 -14.23 37.20
CA THR A 533 2.90 -14.99 38.40
C THR A 533 3.21 -16.48 38.24
N TYR A 534 3.02 -17.02 37.03
CA TYR A 534 3.45 -18.37 36.65
C TYR A 534 4.97 -18.54 36.80
N ARG A 535 5.80 -17.58 36.38
CA ARG A 535 7.26 -17.64 36.55
C ARG A 535 7.68 -17.75 38.03
N VAL A 536 7.03 -16.98 38.92
CA VAL A 536 7.33 -17.05 40.37
C VAL A 536 6.91 -18.40 40.98
N THR A 537 5.74 -18.91 40.59
CA THR A 537 5.29 -20.25 41.06
C THR A 537 6.14 -21.39 40.50
N MET A 538 6.56 -21.30 39.24
CA MET A 538 7.48 -22.27 38.61
C MET A 538 8.79 -22.37 39.39
N LEU A 539 9.44 -21.24 39.70
CA LEU A 539 10.65 -21.23 40.55
C LEU A 539 10.40 -21.82 41.93
N THR A 540 9.19 -21.63 42.48
CA THR A 540 8.82 -22.20 43.78
C THR A 540 8.63 -23.72 43.71
N VAL A 541 8.03 -24.23 42.63
CA VAL A 541 7.96 -25.67 42.35
C VAL A 541 9.35 -26.25 42.11
N GLU A 542 10.23 -25.58 41.37
CA GLU A 542 11.63 -26.02 41.17
C GLU A 542 12.42 -26.07 42.48
N LEU A 543 12.23 -25.11 43.38
CA LEU A 543 12.86 -25.10 44.71
C LEU A 543 12.30 -26.18 45.64
N ALA A 544 10.99 -26.41 45.63
CA ALA A 544 10.35 -27.48 46.38
C ALA A 544 10.81 -28.85 45.88
N CYS A 545 10.87 -29.00 44.56
CA CYS A 545 11.47 -30.14 43.87
C CYS A 545 12.91 -30.39 44.34
N ALA A 546 13.74 -29.35 44.44
CA ALA A 546 15.13 -29.48 44.89
C ALA A 546 15.29 -29.73 46.40
N ALA A 547 14.29 -29.39 47.22
CA ALA A 547 14.28 -29.62 48.66
C ALA A 547 14.00 -31.08 49.02
N VAL A 548 13.10 -31.69 48.24
CA VAL A 548 12.50 -33.01 48.45
C VAL A 548 13.30 -34.14 47.77
N MET A 549 14.17 -33.82 46.81
CA MET A 549 14.99 -34.80 46.08
C MET A 549 15.99 -35.54 46.99
N PHE A 550 15.67 -36.79 47.33
CA PHE A 550 16.62 -37.80 47.78
C PHE A 550 16.93 -38.77 46.62
N ASP A 551 18.16 -39.29 46.57
CA ASP A 551 18.79 -40.14 45.52
C ASP A 551 18.76 -39.67 44.05
N GLY A 552 17.83 -38.82 43.64
CA GLY A 552 17.55 -38.45 42.25
C GLY A 552 16.06 -38.55 41.88
N SER A 553 15.23 -39.11 42.77
CA SER A 553 13.79 -39.27 42.60
C SER A 553 12.96 -38.33 43.49
N ILE A 554 11.63 -38.38 43.32
CA ILE A 554 10.62 -37.88 44.28
C ILE A 554 9.87 -39.12 44.75
N ALA A 555 9.54 -39.25 46.03
CA ALA A 555 8.57 -40.24 46.47
C ALA A 555 7.14 -39.82 46.09
N GLU A 556 6.34 -40.78 45.64
CA GLU A 556 4.91 -40.58 45.29
C GLU A 556 4.08 -39.74 46.30
N PRO A 557 4.18 -39.90 47.64
CA PRO A 557 3.44 -39.04 48.58
C PRO A 557 3.77 -37.54 48.44
N GLU A 558 5.02 -37.19 48.14
CA GLU A 558 5.47 -35.80 48.03
C GLU A 558 4.98 -35.17 46.72
N SER A 559 4.99 -35.95 45.62
CA SER A 559 4.46 -35.55 44.32
C SER A 559 2.95 -35.23 44.40
N LEU A 560 2.21 -36.03 45.18
CA LEU A 560 0.80 -35.85 45.46
C LEU A 560 0.53 -34.58 46.29
N ILE A 561 1.35 -34.30 47.31
CA ILE A 561 1.26 -33.08 48.14
C ILE A 561 1.52 -31.83 47.27
N LEU A 562 2.55 -31.84 46.43
CA LEU A 562 2.85 -30.74 45.49
C LEU A 562 1.70 -30.52 44.50
N THR A 563 1.18 -31.61 43.92
CA THR A 563 0.03 -31.58 42.99
C THR A 563 -1.20 -30.95 43.64
N ARG A 564 -1.52 -31.33 44.88
CA ARG A 564 -2.64 -30.76 45.65
C ARG A 564 -2.44 -29.27 45.96
N HIS A 565 -1.21 -28.83 46.22
CA HIS A 565 -0.92 -27.41 46.40
C HIS A 565 -1.07 -26.63 45.08
N ILE A 566 -0.61 -27.17 43.95
CA ILE A 566 -0.80 -26.56 42.62
C ILE A 566 -2.30 -26.39 42.32
N ASP A 567 -3.15 -27.38 42.63
CA ASP A 567 -4.60 -27.28 42.46
C ASP A 567 -5.24 -26.15 43.29
N ALA A 568 -4.68 -25.83 44.46
CA ALA A 568 -5.15 -24.73 45.29
C ALA A 568 -4.73 -23.33 44.77
N TRP A 569 -3.89 -23.24 43.73
CA TRP A 569 -3.42 -21.95 43.18
C TRP A 569 -4.42 -21.38 42.18
N GLY A 570 -5.54 -20.87 42.71
CA GLY A 570 -6.62 -20.22 41.94
C GLY A 570 -6.23 -18.94 41.21
N PHE A 571 -5.05 -18.37 41.49
CA PHE A 571 -4.50 -17.20 40.79
C PHE A 571 -3.73 -17.54 39.51
N LEU A 572 -3.56 -18.83 39.19
CA LEU A 572 -3.04 -19.30 37.90
C LEU A 572 -4.18 -19.71 36.96
N SER A 573 -3.93 -19.74 35.66
CA SER A 573 -4.88 -20.35 34.72
C SER A 573 -4.93 -21.89 34.91
N PRO A 574 -6.02 -22.57 34.53
CA PRO A 574 -6.09 -24.03 34.54
C PRO A 574 -4.97 -24.67 33.69
N GLY A 575 -4.66 -24.09 32.53
CA GLY A 575 -3.54 -24.49 31.67
C GLY A 575 -2.19 -24.40 32.38
N GLN A 576 -1.91 -23.31 33.09
CA GLN A 576 -0.69 -23.14 33.89
C GLN A 576 -0.61 -24.12 35.05
N ARG A 577 -1.71 -24.40 35.76
CA ARG A 577 -1.74 -25.47 36.78
C ARG A 577 -1.39 -26.82 36.18
N MET A 578 -1.93 -27.14 34.99
CA MET A 578 -1.58 -28.38 34.29
C MET A 578 -0.13 -28.40 33.78
N ARG A 579 0.43 -27.28 33.32
CA ARG A 579 1.87 -27.14 32.98
C ARG A 579 2.77 -27.39 34.19
N LEU A 580 2.40 -26.92 35.39
CA LEU A 580 3.17 -27.21 36.60
C LEU A 580 3.10 -28.71 36.99
N LYS A 581 1.93 -29.36 36.82
CA LYS A 581 1.80 -30.82 37.02
C LYS A 581 2.54 -31.63 35.95
N ALA A 582 2.65 -31.11 34.73
CA ALA A 582 3.45 -31.66 33.65
C ALA A 582 4.94 -31.67 34.02
N TYR A 583 5.44 -30.56 34.56
CA TYR A 583 6.83 -30.43 35.01
C TYR A 583 7.20 -31.37 36.17
N LEU A 584 6.23 -31.79 36.99
CA LEU A 584 6.44 -32.79 38.04
C LEU A 584 6.64 -34.22 37.51
N GLN A 585 6.31 -34.52 36.24
CA GLN A 585 6.37 -35.88 35.72
C GLN A 585 7.81 -36.39 35.53
N PRO A 586 8.06 -37.69 35.73
CA PRO A 586 9.32 -38.33 35.36
C PRO A 586 9.69 -38.07 33.89
N GLY A 587 10.94 -37.68 33.64
CA GLY A 587 11.49 -37.44 32.30
C GLY A 587 11.39 -36.01 31.76
N ILE A 588 10.42 -35.20 32.19
CA ILE A 588 10.27 -33.79 31.77
C ILE A 588 11.11 -32.85 32.66
N ARG A 589 11.17 -33.18 33.94
CA ARG A 589 11.76 -32.39 35.03
C ARG A 589 13.28 -32.19 34.86
N LYS A 590 13.77 -30.97 35.10
CA LYS A 590 15.21 -30.64 35.03
C LYS A 590 15.87 -30.78 36.41
N SER A 591 17.08 -31.32 36.45
CA SER A 591 17.92 -31.37 37.66
C SER A 591 18.58 -30.00 37.93
N ASN A 592 17.78 -28.98 38.25
CA ASN A 592 18.26 -27.62 38.47
C ASN A 592 19.00 -27.50 39.81
N THR A 593 20.34 -27.41 39.76
CA THR A 593 21.18 -27.11 40.92
C THR A 593 20.80 -25.76 41.55
N LEU A 594 20.81 -25.65 42.88
CA LEU A 594 20.57 -24.40 43.64
C LEU A 594 21.37 -23.17 43.16
N LEU A 595 22.52 -23.39 42.50
CA LEU A 595 23.33 -22.33 41.90
C LEU A 595 22.71 -21.73 40.63
N ALA A 596 22.05 -22.54 39.80
CA ALA A 596 21.36 -22.08 38.59
C ALA A 596 20.09 -21.28 38.96
N LEU A 597 19.36 -21.74 39.97
CA LEU A 597 18.16 -21.08 40.47
C LEU A 597 18.44 -19.66 41.02
N LYS A 598 19.64 -19.40 41.57
CA LYS A 598 20.01 -18.10 42.15
C LYS A 598 19.74 -16.92 41.20
N ASN A 599 20.14 -17.03 39.93
CA ASN A 599 20.03 -15.93 38.96
C ASN A 599 18.56 -15.57 38.68
N ASN A 600 17.66 -16.55 38.78
CA ASN A 600 16.21 -16.34 38.58
C ASN A 600 15.50 -15.78 39.84
N LEU A 601 16.16 -15.84 41.01
CA LEU A 601 15.62 -15.40 42.30
C LEU A 601 16.06 -13.98 42.68
N GLU A 602 17.19 -13.51 42.15
CA GLU A 602 17.68 -12.14 42.34
C GLU A 602 16.72 -11.02 41.90
N PRO A 603 15.91 -11.14 40.82
CA PRO A 603 14.90 -10.13 40.49
C PRO A 603 13.64 -10.16 41.39
N LEU A 604 13.48 -11.14 42.28
CA LEU A 604 12.30 -11.21 43.16
C LEU A 604 12.46 -10.34 44.42
N SER A 605 11.37 -9.71 44.87
CA SER A 605 11.32 -8.94 46.12
C SER A 605 11.60 -9.81 47.35
N LEU A 606 12.10 -9.19 48.43
CA LEU A 606 12.38 -9.88 49.71
C LEU A 606 11.12 -10.53 50.32
N GLU A 607 9.95 -9.93 50.11
CA GLU A 607 8.67 -10.46 50.55
C GLU A 607 8.29 -11.75 49.81
N ASN A 608 8.38 -11.75 48.47
CA ASN A 608 8.12 -12.94 47.67
C ASN A 608 9.13 -14.06 48.03
N ARG A 609 10.41 -13.73 48.22
CA ARG A 609 11.41 -14.69 48.74
C ARG A 609 11.02 -15.24 50.12
N ARG A 610 10.50 -14.40 51.04
CA ARG A 610 10.05 -14.82 52.37
C ARG A 610 8.84 -15.77 52.30
N ILE A 611 7.88 -15.50 51.42
CA ILE A 611 6.69 -16.34 51.18
C ILE A 611 7.12 -17.71 50.63
N ILE A 612 7.99 -17.74 49.62
CA ILE A 612 8.57 -18.97 49.05
C ILE A 612 9.30 -19.77 50.13
N ALA A 613 10.15 -19.12 50.92
CA ALA A 613 10.92 -19.74 51.99
C ALA A 613 10.05 -20.39 53.08
N ARG A 614 8.88 -19.80 53.37
CA ARG A 614 7.88 -20.39 54.29
C ARG A 614 7.16 -21.58 53.70
N PHE A 615 6.75 -21.51 52.44
CA PHE A 615 6.11 -22.62 51.75
C PHE A 615 7.01 -23.87 51.71
N LEU A 616 8.32 -23.68 51.48
CA LEU A 616 9.30 -24.78 51.54
C LEU A 616 9.42 -25.41 52.93
N ALA A 617 9.41 -24.60 54.00
CA ALA A 617 9.42 -25.11 55.38
C ALA A 617 8.12 -25.87 55.72
N HIS A 618 6.97 -25.37 55.29
CA HIS A 618 5.67 -26.02 55.47
C HIS A 618 5.59 -27.37 54.72
N LEU A 619 6.10 -27.48 53.49
CA LEU A 619 6.13 -28.76 52.76
C LEU A 619 6.90 -29.85 53.52
N ILE A 620 8.11 -29.54 53.98
CA ILE A 620 8.93 -30.47 54.80
C ILE A 620 8.25 -30.80 56.13
N GLN A 621 7.56 -29.84 56.75
CA GLN A 621 6.82 -30.06 58.01
C GLN A 621 5.61 -31.01 57.83
N VAL A 622 4.94 -30.99 56.67
CA VAL A 622 3.77 -31.85 56.37
C VAL A 622 4.13 -33.34 56.29
N GLU A 623 5.37 -33.67 55.95
CA GLU A 623 5.88 -35.05 55.91
C GLU A 623 6.02 -35.69 57.30
N GLY A 624 6.15 -34.87 58.35
CA GLY A 624 6.14 -35.30 59.76
C GLY A 624 7.49 -35.80 60.31
N THR A 625 8.45 -36.17 59.46
CA THR A 625 9.79 -36.66 59.87
C THR A 625 10.93 -35.77 59.38
N ILE A 626 11.01 -34.54 59.91
CA ILE A 626 12.07 -33.57 59.57
C ILE A 626 13.47 -34.18 59.78
N THR A 627 14.28 -34.29 58.72
CA THR A 627 15.63 -34.86 58.79
C THR A 627 16.75 -33.81 58.77
N PRO A 628 17.95 -34.13 59.31
CA PRO A 628 19.10 -33.23 59.30
C PRO A 628 19.56 -32.67 57.92
N PRO A 629 19.50 -33.40 56.78
CA PRO A 629 19.81 -32.82 55.47
C PRO A 629 18.78 -31.79 54.98
N GLU A 630 17.48 -31.93 55.27
CA GLU A 630 16.46 -30.94 54.92
C GLU A 630 16.68 -29.61 55.65
N VAL A 631 16.94 -29.64 56.97
CA VAL A 631 17.23 -28.42 57.73
C VAL A 631 18.47 -27.72 57.17
N LYS A 632 19.51 -28.50 56.81
CA LYS A 632 20.70 -27.98 56.11
C LYS A 632 20.41 -27.51 54.67
N PHE A 633 19.34 -27.96 54.03
CA PHE A 633 18.86 -27.42 52.76
C PHE A 633 18.15 -26.07 52.97
N LEU A 634 17.18 -26.00 53.89
CA LEU A 634 16.47 -24.77 54.23
C LEU A 634 17.42 -23.66 54.69
N GLU A 635 18.41 -23.96 55.55
CA GLU A 635 19.45 -22.98 55.91
C GLU A 635 20.21 -22.44 54.70
N ARG A 636 20.53 -23.29 53.72
CA ARG A 636 21.20 -22.86 52.48
C ARG A 636 20.27 -21.97 51.63
N VAL A 637 18.99 -22.30 51.54
CA VAL A 637 17.98 -21.50 50.81
C VAL A 637 17.80 -20.12 51.46
N TYR A 638 17.57 -20.05 52.77
CA TYR A 638 17.38 -18.78 53.49
C TYR A 638 18.61 -17.86 53.35
N LYS A 639 19.82 -18.41 53.56
CA LYS A 639 21.09 -17.69 53.36
C LYS A 639 21.28 -17.22 51.90
N ARG A 640 20.78 -17.96 50.90
CA ARG A 640 20.82 -17.56 49.47
C ARG A 640 19.76 -16.52 49.10
N PHE A 641 18.64 -16.46 49.83
CA PHE A 641 17.58 -15.49 49.58
C PHE A 641 17.87 -14.10 50.17
N GLY A 642 18.81 -14.00 51.11
CA GLY A 642 19.06 -12.80 51.92
C GLY A 642 18.25 -12.75 53.23
N LEU A 643 17.79 -13.91 53.72
CA LEU A 643 17.01 -14.05 54.94
C LEU A 643 17.89 -14.57 56.09
N ASP A 644 17.59 -14.19 57.34
CA ASP A 644 18.27 -14.78 58.51
C ASP A 644 17.92 -16.28 58.61
N SER A 645 18.96 -17.13 58.61
CA SER A 645 18.85 -18.57 58.83
C SER A 645 18.16 -18.96 60.15
N LYS A 646 18.13 -18.09 61.16
CA LYS A 646 17.37 -18.37 62.41
C LYS A 646 15.86 -18.48 62.17
N LEU A 647 15.34 -17.85 61.11
CA LEU A 647 13.92 -17.93 60.76
C LEU A 647 13.49 -19.34 60.32
N VAL A 648 14.41 -20.17 59.82
CA VAL A 648 14.14 -21.58 59.45
C VAL A 648 13.51 -22.33 60.61
N TYR A 649 14.06 -22.20 61.82
CA TYR A 649 13.58 -22.86 63.02
C TYR A 649 12.19 -22.34 63.41
N ALA A 650 11.98 -21.02 63.37
CA ALA A 650 10.69 -20.41 63.70
C ALA A 650 9.55 -20.77 62.72
N ASP A 651 9.86 -21.04 61.45
CA ASP A 651 8.86 -21.51 60.48
C ASP A 651 8.66 -23.04 60.56
N LEU A 652 9.68 -23.84 60.86
CA LEU A 652 9.54 -25.28 61.14
C LEU A 652 8.77 -25.57 62.44
N ASP A 653 8.90 -24.71 63.46
CA ASP A 653 8.13 -24.77 64.71
C ASP A 653 6.67 -24.27 64.54
N SER A 654 6.32 -23.66 63.41
CA SER A 654 4.98 -23.08 63.17
C SER A 654 3.91 -24.14 62.91
N ARG A 655 3.54 -24.88 63.96
CA ARG A 655 2.50 -25.92 63.89
C ARG A 655 1.12 -25.33 63.58
N ALA A 656 0.44 -25.96 62.62
CA ALA A 656 -1.02 -25.93 62.41
C ALA A 656 -1.66 -24.65 61.82
N THR A 657 -1.05 -24.03 60.80
CA THR A 657 -1.81 -23.31 59.77
C THR A 657 -1.50 -23.88 58.37
N PRO A 658 -2.50 -24.36 57.61
CA PRO A 658 -2.28 -24.93 56.28
C PRO A 658 -1.92 -23.83 55.28
N MET A 659 -0.63 -23.69 54.97
CA MET A 659 -0.15 -22.62 54.10
C MET A 659 -0.30 -23.02 52.63
N THR A 660 -1.17 -22.30 51.92
CA THR A 660 -1.13 -22.22 50.45
C THR A 660 -0.28 -21.02 50.06
N LEU A 661 0.40 -21.08 48.90
CA LEU A 661 1.10 -19.92 48.34
C LEU A 661 0.11 -18.80 47.99
N SER A 662 -0.06 -17.85 48.90
CA SER A 662 -0.62 -16.54 48.60
C SER A 662 0.53 -15.61 48.20
N LEU A 663 0.92 -15.65 46.92
CA LEU A 663 1.58 -14.48 46.34
C LEU A 663 0.60 -13.30 46.46
N PRO A 664 1.05 -12.06 46.72
CA PRO A 664 0.19 -10.92 46.53
C PRO A 664 -0.32 -10.97 45.08
N SER A 665 -1.64 -10.93 44.91
CA SER A 665 -2.21 -10.68 43.60
C SER A 665 -1.59 -9.39 43.08
N ALA A 666 -1.35 -9.30 41.76
CA ALA A 666 -1.30 -8.00 41.13
C ALA A 666 -2.72 -7.42 41.24
N ALA A 667 -2.99 -6.80 42.39
CA ALA A 667 -4.22 -6.08 42.61
C ALA A 667 -4.33 -5.07 41.47
N ILE A 668 -5.50 -5.05 40.83
CA ILE A 668 -5.93 -3.83 40.16
C ILE A 668 -6.29 -2.87 41.28
N ASP A 669 -5.27 -2.36 41.98
CA ASP A 669 -5.38 -1.11 42.69
C ASP A 669 -5.88 -0.13 41.64
N VAL A 670 -7.08 0.41 41.88
CA VAL A 670 -7.63 1.50 41.09
C VAL A 670 -6.89 2.76 41.50
N VAL A 671 -5.60 2.78 41.16
CA VAL A 671 -4.76 3.98 41.07
C VAL A 671 -5.47 4.84 40.05
N THR A 672 -6.24 5.81 40.55
CA THR A 672 -6.93 6.79 39.74
C THR A 672 -5.95 7.39 38.74
N ASP A 673 -6.35 7.53 37.46
CA ASP A 673 -5.43 7.90 36.37
C ASP A 673 -4.57 9.13 36.69
N VAL A 674 -5.10 10.05 37.50
CA VAL A 674 -4.40 11.20 38.10
C VAL A 674 -3.06 10.81 38.73
N ASP A 675 -3.01 9.77 39.57
CA ASP A 675 -1.81 9.37 40.30
C ASP A 675 -0.81 8.62 39.41
N ARG A 676 -1.31 7.81 38.48
CA ARG A 676 -0.48 7.16 37.46
C ARG A 676 0.13 8.18 36.51
N VAL A 677 -0.62 9.21 36.11
CA VAL A 677 -0.15 10.36 35.33
C VAL A 677 0.81 11.23 36.13
N ASN A 678 0.61 11.42 37.43
CA ASN A 678 1.55 12.16 38.28
C ASN A 678 2.88 11.42 38.46
N LEU A 679 2.84 10.09 38.63
CA LEU A 679 4.04 9.25 38.71
C LEU A 679 4.77 9.24 37.36
N LEU A 680 4.07 8.97 36.25
CA LEU A 680 4.65 9.04 34.90
C LEU A 680 5.19 10.44 34.54
N LYS A 681 4.55 11.53 35.00
CA LYS A 681 5.09 12.90 34.86
C LYS A 681 6.38 13.08 35.65
N LYS A 682 6.44 12.55 36.88
CA LYS A 682 7.65 12.64 37.71
C LYS A 682 8.80 11.82 37.12
N GLU A 683 8.53 10.60 36.67
CA GLU A 683 9.49 9.78 35.92
C GLU A 683 9.92 10.44 34.60
N SER A 684 8.98 11.08 33.87
CA SER A 684 9.31 11.85 32.66
C SER A 684 10.16 13.08 32.96
N GLN A 685 9.92 13.78 34.08
CA GLN A 685 10.75 14.92 34.50
C GLN A 685 12.14 14.48 34.94
N GLU A 686 12.23 13.38 35.70
CA GLU A 686 13.50 12.80 36.12
C GLU A 686 14.30 12.27 34.91
N LEU A 687 13.63 11.63 33.95
CA LEU A 687 14.23 11.24 32.66
C LEU A 687 14.63 12.44 31.80
N VAL A 688 13.85 13.53 31.76
CA VAL A 688 14.24 14.76 31.06
C VAL A 688 15.50 15.36 31.69
N THR A 689 15.58 15.50 33.02
CA THR A 689 16.80 16.01 33.67
C THR A 689 18.00 15.10 33.45
N LEU A 690 17.80 13.77 33.42
CA LEU A 690 18.87 12.80 33.20
C LEU A 690 19.30 12.72 31.73
N LEU A 691 18.40 13.05 30.79
CA LEU A 691 18.72 13.26 29.37
C LEU A 691 19.41 14.60 29.14
N GLU A 692 19.00 15.68 29.81
CA GLU A 692 19.65 16.99 29.74
C GLU A 692 21.11 16.89 30.21
N ASP A 693 21.39 16.21 31.33
CA ASP A 693 22.76 15.93 31.78
C ASP A 693 23.55 15.03 30.80
N LEU A 694 22.89 14.10 30.08
CA LEU A 694 23.54 13.23 29.08
C LEU A 694 23.79 13.93 27.73
N PHE A 695 23.01 14.95 27.36
CA PHE A 695 23.20 15.69 26.10
C PHE A 695 24.30 16.77 26.17
N VAL A 696 24.86 17.06 27.35
CA VAL A 696 26.00 17.99 27.50
C VAL A 696 27.35 17.25 27.36
N THR A 697 27.60 16.66 26.20
CA THR A 697 28.98 16.34 25.71
C THR A 697 29.08 16.52 24.18
N PRO A 698 30.28 16.79 23.63
CA PRO A 698 30.41 17.39 22.30
C PRO A 698 30.09 16.41 21.16
N THR A 699 29.58 16.98 20.07
CA THR A 699 29.05 16.31 18.88
C THR A 699 30.02 15.29 18.27
N ALA A 700 29.82 14.00 18.59
CA ALA A 700 30.37 12.89 17.82
C ALA A 700 29.60 12.73 16.51
N ALA A 701 30.28 12.38 15.42
CA ALA A 701 29.69 12.37 14.08
C ALA A 701 28.57 11.31 13.96
N VAL A 702 27.37 11.76 13.62
CA VAL A 702 26.24 10.90 13.25
C VAL A 702 26.55 10.24 11.90
N GLN A 703 26.30 8.94 11.79
CA GLN A 703 26.48 8.20 10.54
C GLN A 703 25.42 8.63 9.53
N THR A 704 25.83 8.83 8.27
CA THR A 704 24.98 9.36 7.21
C THR A 704 23.77 8.45 6.97
N THR A 705 22.61 8.86 7.49
CA THR A 705 21.33 8.41 6.97
C THR A 705 21.11 9.14 5.64
N GLU A 706 20.60 8.46 4.62
CA GLU A 706 20.44 9.08 3.29
C GLU A 706 19.59 10.35 3.39
N GLU A 707 20.06 11.44 2.79
CA GLU A 707 19.36 12.73 2.83
C GLU A 707 18.06 12.65 2.03
N ILE A 708 16.95 12.40 2.72
CA ILE A 708 15.61 12.54 2.15
C ILE A 708 15.46 13.99 1.69
N ASN A 709 15.56 14.20 0.38
CA ASN A 709 15.47 15.53 -0.22
C ASN A 709 14.20 16.23 0.29
N PRO A 710 14.31 17.41 0.95
CA PRO A 710 13.16 18.09 1.57
C PRO A 710 12.10 18.55 0.55
N ARG A 711 12.43 18.52 -0.75
CA ARG A 711 11.50 18.80 -1.86
C ARG A 711 10.87 17.55 -2.49
N SER A 712 11.21 16.35 -2.01
CA SER A 712 10.61 15.10 -2.50
C SER A 712 9.15 14.95 -2.09
N MET A 713 8.36 14.20 -2.89
CA MET A 713 6.98 13.86 -2.51
C MET A 713 6.90 13.16 -1.16
N ALA A 714 7.85 12.27 -0.85
CA ALA A 714 7.94 11.60 0.44
C ALA A 714 7.97 12.59 1.61
N ALA A 715 8.83 13.62 1.55
CA ALA A 715 8.94 14.65 2.58
C ALA A 715 7.65 15.47 2.76
N ILE A 716 6.93 15.79 1.67
CA ILE A 716 5.65 16.50 1.73
C ILE A 716 4.52 15.62 2.28
N THR A 717 4.48 14.34 1.89
CA THR A 717 3.47 13.37 2.40
C THR A 717 3.69 12.97 3.86
N ALA A 718 4.88 13.18 4.43
CA ALA A 718 5.19 12.83 5.81
C ALA A 718 4.21 13.49 6.79
N ASN A 719 3.53 12.69 7.61
CA ASN A 719 2.50 13.12 8.55
C ASN A 719 1.27 13.81 7.91
N LEU A 720 0.94 13.52 6.65
CA LEU A 720 -0.41 13.73 6.10
C LEU A 720 -1.23 12.43 6.21
N ALA A 721 -2.55 12.55 6.29
CA ALA A 721 -3.43 11.37 6.28
C ALA A 721 -3.49 10.74 4.87
N ASP A 722 -3.55 9.40 4.77
CA ASP A 722 -3.53 8.65 3.49
C ASP A 722 -4.57 9.12 2.46
N SER A 723 -5.73 9.57 2.94
CA SER A 723 -6.79 10.15 2.09
C SER A 723 -6.39 11.51 1.50
N VAL A 724 -5.68 12.36 2.25
CA VAL A 724 -5.10 13.61 1.76
C VAL A 724 -3.88 13.36 0.86
N VAL A 725 -3.07 12.33 1.16
CA VAL A 725 -1.98 11.87 0.26
C VAL A 725 -2.53 11.35 -1.07
N THR A 726 -3.61 10.57 -1.05
CA THR A 726 -4.32 10.11 -2.26
C THR A 726 -4.89 11.30 -3.03
N LEU A 727 -5.49 12.28 -2.33
CA LEU A 727 -6.02 13.49 -2.94
C LEU A 727 -4.91 14.35 -3.55
N LEU A 728 -3.73 14.42 -2.93
CA LEU A 728 -2.56 15.14 -3.42
C LEU A 728 -1.99 14.50 -4.71
N LYS A 729 -1.86 13.17 -4.76
CA LYS A 729 -1.49 12.45 -5.98
C LYS A 729 -2.52 12.68 -7.10
N LEU A 730 -3.81 12.64 -6.78
CA LEU A 730 -4.89 12.93 -7.71
C LEU A 730 -4.82 14.39 -8.21
N LEU A 731 -4.62 15.37 -7.33
CA LEU A 731 -4.45 16.78 -7.68
C LEU A 731 -3.29 16.96 -8.67
N ILE A 732 -2.08 16.51 -8.30
CA ILE A 732 -0.84 16.61 -9.10
C ILE A 732 -0.96 15.97 -10.49
N SER A 733 -1.91 15.05 -10.71
CA SER A 733 -2.14 14.47 -12.03
C SER A 733 -2.60 15.47 -13.09
N ARG A 734 -3.29 16.57 -12.74
CA ARG A 734 -3.82 17.57 -13.71
C ARG A 734 -3.32 18.98 -13.42
N ASP A 735 -3.22 19.79 -14.46
CA ASP A 735 -2.83 21.20 -14.34
C ASP A 735 -4.00 22.08 -13.82
N ALA A 736 -5.26 21.67 -14.03
CA ALA A 736 -6.44 22.35 -13.50
C ALA A 736 -7.57 21.39 -13.02
N TRP A 737 -8.45 21.92 -12.15
CA TRP A 737 -9.64 21.24 -11.65
C TRP A 737 -10.84 22.18 -11.51
N GLU A 738 -12.03 21.73 -11.93
CA GLU A 738 -13.30 22.39 -11.57
C GLU A 738 -13.66 22.07 -10.10
N ARG A 739 -13.99 23.09 -9.29
CA ARG A 739 -14.28 22.91 -7.86
C ARG A 739 -15.43 21.93 -7.59
N GLU A 740 -16.46 21.88 -8.42
CA GLU A 740 -17.61 20.97 -8.23
C GLU A 740 -17.22 19.50 -8.38
N LYS A 741 -16.43 19.15 -9.41
CA LYS A 741 -15.89 17.79 -9.60
C LYS A 741 -14.95 17.40 -8.44
N LEU A 742 -14.14 18.35 -7.97
CA LEU A 742 -13.24 18.13 -6.83
C LEU A 742 -13.98 17.94 -5.51
N LEU A 743 -15.10 18.64 -5.30
CA LEU A 743 -15.98 18.47 -4.13
C LEU A 743 -16.64 17.09 -4.11
N ASP A 744 -17.11 16.58 -5.26
CA ASP A 744 -17.68 15.23 -5.34
C ASP A 744 -16.61 14.14 -5.11
N ILE A 745 -15.39 14.31 -5.62
CA ILE A 745 -14.25 13.43 -5.31
C ILE A 745 -13.92 13.47 -3.81
N ALA A 746 -13.80 14.67 -3.22
CA ALA A 746 -13.51 14.81 -1.79
C ALA A 746 -14.60 14.19 -0.91
N ALA A 747 -15.87 14.30 -1.30
CA ALA A 747 -16.98 13.63 -0.63
C ALA A 747 -16.91 12.09 -0.73
N ASP A 748 -16.64 11.54 -1.93
CA ASP A 748 -16.42 10.10 -2.14
C ASP A 748 -15.22 9.55 -1.33
N MET A 749 -14.23 10.41 -1.00
CA MET A 749 -13.06 10.10 -0.18
C MET A 749 -13.24 10.35 1.33
N GLU A 750 -14.39 10.88 1.76
CA GLU A 750 -14.66 11.35 3.13
C GLU A 750 -13.72 12.48 3.62
N VAL A 751 -13.17 13.28 2.70
CA VAL A 751 -12.23 14.38 2.98
C VAL A 751 -12.97 15.73 2.91
N LYS A 752 -12.73 16.59 3.89
CA LYS A 752 -13.13 18.01 3.79
C LYS A 752 -12.18 18.74 2.85
N LEU A 753 -12.67 19.15 1.67
CA LEU A 753 -11.84 19.73 0.64
C LEU A 753 -11.05 20.96 1.11
N GLU A 754 -11.72 21.94 1.71
CA GLU A 754 -11.09 23.21 2.15
C GLU A 754 -9.93 22.98 3.14
N ASP A 755 -10.15 22.13 4.14
CA ASP A 755 -9.14 21.80 5.16
C ASP A 755 -7.93 21.11 4.49
N ALA A 756 -8.16 20.19 3.55
CA ALA A 756 -7.10 19.45 2.85
C ALA A 756 -6.31 20.33 1.86
N LEU A 757 -6.97 21.21 1.09
CA LEU A 757 -6.29 22.15 0.18
C LEU A 757 -5.38 23.10 0.96
N VAL A 758 -5.85 23.61 2.11
CA VAL A 758 -5.07 24.47 3.00
C VAL A 758 -3.89 23.72 3.63
N GLU A 759 -4.06 22.46 4.03
CA GLU A 759 -2.99 21.65 4.59
C GLU A 759 -1.91 21.30 3.56
N ILE A 760 -2.31 20.90 2.35
CA ILE A 760 -1.41 20.67 1.21
C ILE A 760 -0.61 21.93 0.88
N ASN A 761 -1.27 23.07 0.71
CA ASN A 761 -0.58 24.33 0.41
C ASN A 761 0.39 24.72 1.52
N ARG A 762 0.03 24.54 2.80
CA ARG A 762 0.91 24.80 3.95
C ARG A 762 2.18 23.94 3.91
N LYS A 763 2.05 22.65 3.55
CA LYS A 763 3.19 21.73 3.41
C LYS A 763 4.11 22.09 2.25
N VAL A 764 3.54 22.45 1.09
CA VAL A 764 4.32 22.83 -0.09
C VAL A 764 5.01 24.18 0.11
N LEU A 765 4.32 25.18 0.64
CA LEU A 765 4.89 26.50 0.95
C LEU A 765 6.14 26.37 1.85
N ALA A 766 6.16 25.40 2.77
CA ALA A 766 7.30 25.14 3.66
C ALA A 766 8.51 24.45 2.98
N ALA A 767 8.40 23.99 1.73
CA ALA A 767 9.45 23.29 0.99
C ALA A 767 9.87 23.99 -0.33
N PHE A 768 8.96 24.79 -0.91
CA PHE A 768 9.12 25.45 -2.21
C PHE A 768 8.91 26.98 -2.16
N ASP A 769 8.59 27.56 -1.00
CA ASP A 769 8.27 29.00 -0.80
C ASP A 769 7.11 29.52 -1.68
N THR A 770 6.39 28.62 -2.34
CA THR A 770 5.31 28.88 -3.31
C THR A 770 4.16 27.88 -3.10
N PRO A 771 2.89 28.28 -3.34
CA PRO A 771 1.74 27.41 -3.15
C PRO A 771 1.54 26.50 -4.37
N LEU A 772 1.37 25.19 -4.16
CA LEU A 772 1.01 24.24 -5.22
C LEU A 772 -0.36 24.58 -5.85
N ILE A 773 -1.27 25.16 -5.08
CA ILE A 773 -2.69 25.27 -5.45
C ILE A 773 -3.13 26.73 -5.40
N THR A 774 -3.73 27.20 -6.49
CA THR A 774 -4.20 28.57 -6.69
C THR A 774 -5.60 28.61 -7.34
N GLY A 775 -6.32 29.72 -7.18
CA GLY A 775 -7.65 29.91 -7.78
C GLY A 775 -8.82 29.31 -6.99
N ASP A 776 -10.00 29.93 -7.11
CA ASP A 776 -11.21 29.57 -6.35
C ASP A 776 -12.23 28.74 -7.14
N ALA A 777 -12.64 29.21 -8.33
CA ALA A 777 -13.67 28.52 -9.13
C ALA A 777 -13.07 27.38 -9.97
N THR A 778 -11.92 27.67 -10.60
CA THR A 778 -11.01 26.72 -11.21
C THR A 778 -9.74 26.69 -10.36
N ILE A 779 -9.41 25.50 -9.87
CA ILE A 779 -8.26 25.24 -9.01
C ILE A 779 -7.08 24.89 -9.93
N THR A 780 -6.12 25.80 -10.06
CA THR A 780 -4.92 25.68 -10.91
C THR A 780 -3.72 25.24 -10.09
N ILE A 781 -2.91 24.34 -10.66
CA ILE A 781 -1.81 23.67 -9.96
C ILE A 781 -0.46 24.14 -10.50
N ASP A 782 0.48 24.46 -9.61
CA ASP A 782 1.81 24.94 -9.98
C ASP A 782 2.61 23.82 -10.69
N ARG A 783 2.97 24.10 -11.94
CA ARG A 783 3.57 23.12 -12.83
C ARG A 783 4.98 22.72 -12.39
N ASP A 784 5.79 23.67 -11.95
CA ASP A 784 7.21 23.43 -11.68
C ASP A 784 7.39 22.72 -10.32
N ILE A 785 6.49 23.00 -9.35
CA ILE A 785 6.35 22.17 -8.14
C ILE A 785 5.82 20.77 -8.50
N SER A 786 4.79 20.66 -9.36
CA SER A 786 4.23 19.35 -9.74
C SER A 786 5.27 18.42 -10.38
N ALA A 787 6.19 18.97 -11.19
CA ALA A 787 7.26 18.23 -11.82
C ALA A 787 8.36 17.84 -10.79
N ALA A 788 8.71 18.73 -9.87
CA ALA A 788 9.66 18.45 -8.79
C ALA A 788 9.17 17.38 -7.79
N LEU A 789 7.86 17.10 -7.73
CA LEU A 789 7.26 16.05 -6.91
C LEU A 789 7.05 14.71 -7.66
N LEU A 790 7.32 14.68 -8.97
CA LEU A 790 7.27 13.46 -9.81
C LEU A 790 8.67 12.93 -10.17
N LEU A 791 9.72 13.56 -9.64
CA LEU A 791 11.14 13.19 -9.76
C LEU A 791 11.65 12.50 -8.48
#